data_AF-A0A2H3HIG7-F1
#
_entry.id   AF-A0A2H3HIG7-F1
#
_cell.length_a   1.000
_cell.length_b   1.000
_cell.length_c   1.000
_cell.angle_alpha   90.00
_cell.angle_beta   90.00
_cell.angle_gamma   90.00
#
_symmetry.space_group_name_H-M   'P 1'
#
loop_
_entity.id
_entity.type
_entity.pdbx_description
1 polymer ?
#
loop_
_entity_poly.entity_id
_entity_poly.type
_entity_poly.pdbx_seq_one_letter_code
_entity_poly.pdbx_strand_id
1 'polypeptide(L)'
;MTKSMFERTKDKFARKNSSSSQAEWRLSRRDVRGVNDAGMSWNTNNPFLDPLSATQPSNETSQDAPPAYTASAGPSTSSSLASITSAEDKYAFLSTFDTVFLIDDSGAMAGRSWREVRDALLAITPICTSHDPDGVDVYFLNHKSGARGSATQAPNGYNNIRNPAGVQRLFESVRPSRAIPTGNRLQSILNPGLKDYRVKAKVGEYEVDALPDTGAKYNFISQQFVVKGCLVPDNTTPETIQLPCGKTVISPGTVKVPFLFQGEIKKYVLDCRILPGCTSDLVLSGSFLRATKTLTKFKNRIQGVLRNLKTCPRVSLLGNEEQRLWGRLNGHHVLALPDTGSDVMLVSAQWAKSNYLEVDYSPEHHLELEQGDGSRFFTIGCIHNATWTFGDSEQQTSWDFYVVNDLPVDILFSNEFIFEFDLFSKFEHFMVDHEFSLGSPGFYNVRLISKYSPELARLEEESNNDLRSPSAVRVERVRRDRIRDTIDALDDPAKQSEARVKEKQRQKQWDTRRKEHERQQKLAAIDPGQATAQGEGDGQQSPKPKKHCRPPRQDFNYNNFGYHAVGCINEKISGISYGEFLANRILKPLDMTWTFTEQPSRMDGNISVAYLAYHDLKLRGVPSPRISSDTVAFSAGGIRSCLRDLLVFYGSLLRAIATSTRIEELSINVEELRTIFDASIPLKASKALREQSYGLGWGSTQLPNQVSEITSNSGILDTYPTIGGLVN
;
A
#
# COMPACT_ATOMS: atom_id res chain seq x y z
N MET A 1 13.25 -50.39 9.03
CA MET A 1 12.40 -50.08 7.85
C MET A 1 11.70 -48.75 8.07
N THR A 2 12.21 -47.68 7.48
CA THR A 2 11.82 -46.28 7.70
C THR A 2 10.80 -45.83 6.66
N LYS A 3 9.50 -45.83 7.00
CA LYS A 3 8.48 -45.15 6.18
C LYS A 3 8.63 -43.62 6.31
N SER A 4 8.68 -42.98 5.15
CA SER A 4 8.88 -41.55 4.94
C SER A 4 7.73 -40.73 5.54
N MET A 5 8.08 -39.62 6.20
CA MET A 5 7.16 -38.66 6.84
C MET A 5 6.08 -38.13 5.89
N PHE A 6 6.30 -38.23 4.57
CA PHE A 6 5.39 -37.75 3.53
C PHE A 6 4.16 -38.62 3.29
N GLU A 7 4.18 -39.92 3.61
CA GLU A 7 3.04 -40.82 3.33
C GLU A 7 1.84 -40.58 4.26
N ARG A 8 2.06 -40.33 5.56
CA ARG A 8 0.97 -40.08 6.53
C ARG A 8 0.17 -38.81 6.24
N THR A 9 0.80 -37.79 5.66
CA THR A 9 0.11 -36.57 5.21
C THR A 9 -0.93 -36.87 4.13
N LYS A 10 -0.66 -37.84 3.24
CA LYS A 10 -1.60 -38.24 2.18
C LYS A 10 -2.82 -38.97 2.73
N ASP A 11 -2.68 -39.77 3.78
CA ASP A 11 -3.79 -40.54 4.37
C ASP A 11 -4.87 -39.65 5.02
N LYS A 12 -4.50 -38.52 5.63
CA LYS A 12 -5.46 -37.53 6.16
C LYS A 12 -6.22 -36.76 5.06
N PHE A 13 -5.73 -36.74 3.80
CA PHE A 13 -6.46 -36.17 2.67
C PHE A 13 -7.54 -37.09 2.08
N ALA A 14 -7.55 -38.38 2.42
CA ALA A 14 -8.32 -39.40 1.69
C ALA A 14 -9.66 -39.82 2.33
N ARG A 15 -10.07 -39.29 3.49
CA ARG A 15 -11.34 -39.67 4.14
C ARG A 15 -12.34 -38.51 4.25
N LYS A 16 -13.27 -38.43 3.29
CA LYS A 16 -14.67 -38.03 3.51
C LYS A 16 -15.53 -38.38 2.28
N ASN A 17 -16.16 -39.54 2.34
CA ASN A 17 -17.44 -39.81 1.70
C ASN A 17 -18.25 -40.65 2.69
N SER A 18 -19.22 -40.02 3.35
CA SER A 18 -20.34 -40.73 3.96
C SER A 18 -21.58 -39.86 3.86
N SER A 19 -22.60 -40.46 3.24
CA SER A 19 -23.96 -40.00 3.07
C SER A 19 -24.76 -40.09 4.37
N SER A 20 -25.62 -39.10 4.67
CA SER A 20 -27.03 -39.39 4.99
C SER A 20 -27.91 -38.13 5.01
N SER A 21 -29.01 -38.26 4.26
CA SER A 21 -30.40 -37.84 4.50
C SER A 21 -30.74 -36.41 4.91
N GLN A 22 -31.51 -35.77 4.02
CA GLN A 22 -32.51 -34.74 4.27
C GLN A 22 -33.39 -35.04 5.49
N ALA A 23 -33.62 -34.02 6.32
CA ALA A 23 -34.85 -33.88 7.09
C ALA A 23 -35.20 -32.38 7.16
N GLU A 24 -36.34 -32.03 6.58
CA GLU A 24 -37.01 -30.75 6.74
C GLU A 24 -37.54 -30.60 8.17
N TRP A 25 -37.41 -29.41 8.76
CA TRP A 25 -38.27 -28.99 9.87
C TRP A 25 -38.73 -27.55 9.65
N ARG A 26 -40.05 -27.40 9.43
CA ARG A 26 -40.81 -26.16 9.55
C ARG A 26 -41.38 -26.04 10.97
N LEU A 27 -41.81 -24.80 11.31
CA LEU A 27 -42.60 -24.35 12.48
C LEU A 27 -41.76 -24.03 13.73
N SER A 28 -42.02 -23.01 14.56
CA SER A 28 -43.13 -22.06 14.66
C SER A 28 -42.68 -20.80 15.41
N ARG A 29 -43.32 -19.66 15.10
CA ARG A 29 -43.43 -18.51 16.01
C ARG A 29 -44.33 -18.88 17.20
N ARG A 30 -43.89 -18.67 18.44
CA ARG A 30 -44.66 -18.02 19.52
C ARG A 30 -43.86 -17.98 20.84
N ASP A 31 -43.96 -16.81 21.46
CA ASP A 31 -43.94 -16.49 22.90
C ASP A 31 -42.73 -16.86 23.77
N VAL A 32 -42.00 -15.84 24.23
CA VAL A 32 -41.94 -15.49 25.68
C VAL A 32 -41.83 -13.97 25.83
N ARG A 33 -42.83 -13.36 26.47
CA ARG A 33 -42.79 -12.01 27.03
C ARG A 33 -42.15 -12.04 28.42
N GLY A 34 -41.32 -11.04 28.69
CA GLY A 34 -41.34 -10.21 29.91
C GLY A 34 -40.76 -10.78 31.19
N VAL A 35 -39.65 -10.18 31.66
CA VAL A 35 -39.44 -9.82 33.08
C VAL A 35 -38.68 -8.49 33.12
N ASN A 36 -39.28 -7.50 33.79
CA ASN A 36 -38.65 -6.26 34.28
C ASN A 36 -38.36 -6.46 35.77
N ASP A 37 -37.18 -6.05 36.25
CA ASP A 37 -36.90 -5.39 37.55
C ASP A 37 -35.37 -5.13 37.61
N ALA A 38 -34.90 -3.88 37.67
CA ALA A 38 -34.75 -3.01 38.85
C ALA A 38 -33.41 -3.20 39.61
N GLY A 39 -32.58 -2.14 39.57
CA GLY A 39 -31.70 -1.70 40.66
C GLY A 39 -30.40 -2.47 40.96
N MET A 40 -29.25 -1.88 40.60
CA MET A 40 -28.23 -1.36 41.55
C MET A 40 -26.78 -1.40 41.02
N SER A 41 -26.13 -0.23 41.17
CA SER A 41 -24.74 0.03 41.57
C SER A 41 -23.58 -0.55 40.76
N TRP A 42 -23.03 0.27 39.86
CA TRP A 42 -21.66 0.10 39.35
C TRP A 42 -20.67 0.51 40.45
N ASN A 43 -20.06 -0.49 41.08
CA ASN A 43 -18.97 -0.30 42.03
C ASN A 43 -17.70 0.04 41.26
N THR A 44 -17.21 1.27 41.44
CA THR A 44 -15.94 1.79 40.93
C THR A 44 -14.80 1.33 41.84
N ASN A 45 -13.89 0.50 41.33
CA ASN A 45 -12.57 0.29 41.95
C ASN A 45 -11.52 0.10 40.84
N ASN A 46 -10.90 1.21 40.46
CA ASN A 46 -9.74 1.24 39.58
C ASN A 46 -8.47 1.25 40.45
N PRO A 47 -7.60 0.23 40.40
CA PRO A 47 -6.47 0.05 41.32
C PRO A 47 -5.21 0.86 40.94
N PHE A 48 -5.34 1.96 40.21
CA PHE A 48 -4.21 2.74 39.68
C PHE A 48 -4.19 4.22 40.12
N LEU A 49 -4.73 4.54 41.30
CA LEU A 49 -4.54 5.85 41.91
C LEU A 49 -4.07 5.68 43.35
N ASP A 50 -2.86 6.16 43.63
CA ASP A 50 -2.50 6.67 44.95
C ASP A 50 -1.70 7.99 44.79
N PRO A 51 -1.82 8.92 45.74
CA PRO A 51 -1.57 10.34 45.53
C PRO A 51 -0.20 10.81 46.03
N LEU A 52 0.24 11.92 45.45
CA LEU A 52 1.41 12.72 45.87
C LEU A 52 1.25 13.20 47.32
N SER A 53 2.32 13.13 48.11
CA SER A 53 2.52 13.97 49.30
C SER A 53 3.99 14.34 49.45
N ALA A 54 4.21 15.63 49.69
CA ALA A 54 5.50 16.30 49.76
C ALA A 54 6.07 16.29 51.18
N THR A 55 7.39 16.14 51.31
CA THR A 55 8.21 16.71 52.40
C THR A 55 9.70 16.67 52.01
N GLN A 56 10.41 17.79 52.17
CA GLN A 56 11.88 17.94 52.09
C GLN A 56 12.51 17.92 53.52
N PRO A 57 13.84 18.17 53.73
CA PRO A 57 15.02 17.41 53.29
C PRO A 57 16.04 17.17 54.45
N SER A 58 17.13 16.40 54.21
CA SER A 58 18.36 16.51 55.01
C SER A 58 19.62 16.02 54.26
N ASN A 59 20.68 16.82 54.41
CA ASN A 59 22.08 16.80 53.92
C ASN A 59 22.79 15.43 53.71
N GLU A 60 23.65 15.35 52.68
CA GLU A 60 25.14 15.26 52.81
C GLU A 60 25.90 15.32 51.44
N THR A 61 26.78 16.32 51.35
CA THR A 61 28.11 16.50 50.69
C THR A 61 28.62 15.69 49.45
N SER A 62 28.80 16.45 48.35
CA SER A 62 30.02 16.73 47.53
C SER A 62 30.84 15.63 46.82
N GLN A 63 30.96 15.75 45.47
CA GLN A 63 32.23 15.96 44.74
C GLN A 63 32.02 16.44 43.28
N ASP A 64 33.00 17.20 42.77
CA ASP A 64 33.02 18.21 41.69
C ASP A 64 32.84 17.78 40.22
N ALA A 65 32.31 18.70 39.39
CA ALA A 65 32.66 18.88 37.97
C ALA A 65 32.50 20.37 37.51
N PRO A 66 33.24 20.85 36.49
CA PRO A 66 33.64 22.26 36.26
C PRO A 66 32.59 23.17 35.57
N PRO A 67 32.77 24.52 35.52
CA PRO A 67 31.69 25.48 35.29
C PRO A 67 31.28 25.66 33.82
N ALA A 68 30.00 26.01 33.65
CA ALA A 68 29.32 26.21 32.38
C ALA A 68 29.76 27.49 31.63
N TYR A 69 29.87 27.35 30.31
CA TYR A 69 30.07 28.40 29.32
C TYR A 69 28.84 29.32 29.26
N THR A 70 29.05 30.61 29.46
CA THR A 70 28.05 31.67 29.35
C THR A 70 27.58 31.82 27.90
N ALA A 71 26.31 31.51 27.62
CA ALA A 71 25.69 31.86 26.35
C ALA A 71 25.30 33.34 26.37
N SER A 72 25.88 34.13 25.45
CA SER A 72 25.54 35.52 25.22
C SER A 72 24.11 35.64 24.69
N ALA A 73 23.32 36.53 25.28
CA ALA A 73 21.94 36.80 24.90
C ALA A 73 21.87 37.48 23.52
N GLY A 74 21.25 36.82 22.54
CA GLY A 74 20.69 37.48 21.37
C GLY A 74 19.32 38.11 21.72
N PRO A 75 18.89 39.18 21.04
CA PRO A 75 17.69 39.93 21.40
C PRO A 75 16.44 39.07 21.17
N SER A 76 15.78 38.70 22.27
CA SER A 76 14.49 38.02 22.28
C SER A 76 13.36 39.04 22.07
N THR A 77 12.86 39.15 20.85
CA THR A 77 11.50 39.64 20.61
C THR A 77 10.52 38.48 20.78
N SER A 78 10.29 38.08 22.03
CA SER A 78 9.15 37.23 22.39
C SER A 78 8.43 37.89 23.55
N SER A 79 7.54 38.84 23.25
CA SER A 79 6.47 39.20 24.18
C SER A 79 5.71 37.91 24.47
N SER A 80 5.75 37.45 25.72
CA SER A 80 5.17 36.18 26.10
C SER A 80 3.67 36.16 25.80
N LEU A 81 3.16 35.08 25.20
CA LEU A 81 1.73 34.84 24.96
C LEU A 81 0.88 35.03 26.23
N ALA A 82 1.50 34.90 27.41
CA ALA A 82 0.93 35.13 28.73
C ALA A 82 0.59 36.61 29.05
N SER A 83 1.06 37.57 28.24
CA SER A 83 0.74 39.00 28.42
C SER A 83 -0.53 39.44 27.69
N ILE A 84 -1.09 38.60 26.82
CA ILE A 84 -2.26 38.91 25.98
C ILE A 84 -3.56 38.37 26.61
N THR A 85 -3.49 37.34 27.45
CA THR A 85 -4.65 36.77 28.14
C THR A 85 -4.95 37.55 29.42
N SER A 86 -6.19 38.02 29.58
CA SER A 86 -6.65 38.69 30.80
C SER A 86 -7.60 37.78 31.58
N ALA A 87 -7.87 38.14 32.84
CA ALA A 87 -8.88 37.42 33.63
C ALA A 87 -10.30 37.57 33.06
N GLU A 88 -10.54 38.63 32.27
CA GLU A 88 -11.82 38.98 31.65
C GLU A 88 -12.04 38.24 30.33
N ASP A 89 -10.97 37.99 29.58
CA ASP A 89 -10.99 37.21 28.34
C ASP A 89 -9.82 36.21 28.30
N LYS A 90 -10.14 34.97 28.65
CA LYS A 90 -9.19 33.84 28.69
C LYS A 90 -8.75 33.40 27.29
N TYR A 91 -9.44 33.83 26.24
CA TYR A 91 -9.20 33.43 24.86
C TYR A 91 -8.68 34.56 23.98
N ALA A 92 -8.37 35.74 24.56
CA ALA A 92 -7.87 36.91 23.84
C ALA A 92 -6.65 36.61 22.94
N PHE A 93 -5.81 35.65 23.31
CA PHE A 93 -4.65 35.21 22.51
C PHE A 93 -5.05 34.61 21.16
N LEU A 94 -6.28 34.11 20.99
CA LEU A 94 -6.77 33.63 19.69
C LEU A 94 -6.75 34.75 18.65
N SER A 95 -6.86 36.01 19.06
CA SER A 95 -6.80 37.18 18.15
C SER A 95 -5.43 37.37 17.48
N THR A 96 -4.39 36.62 17.90
CA THR A 96 -3.08 36.64 17.24
C THR A 96 -2.90 35.55 16.19
N PHE A 97 -3.90 34.69 16.00
CA PHE A 97 -3.85 33.55 15.08
C PHE A 97 -5.05 33.54 14.14
N ASP A 98 -4.83 32.99 12.94
CA ASP A 98 -5.90 32.52 12.07
C ASP A 98 -6.22 31.07 12.46
N THR A 99 -7.48 30.78 12.78
CA THR A 99 -7.89 29.52 13.40
C THR A 99 -8.36 28.49 12.37
N VAL A 100 -7.56 27.43 12.21
CA VAL A 100 -7.84 26.33 11.28
C VAL A 100 -8.15 25.03 12.04
N PHE A 101 -9.27 24.38 11.71
CA PHE A 101 -9.62 23.04 12.18
C PHE A 101 -9.32 21.98 11.12
N LEU A 102 -8.59 20.92 11.51
CA LEU A 102 -8.44 19.71 10.72
C LEU A 102 -9.24 18.57 11.37
N ILE A 103 -10.20 18.02 10.64
CA ILE A 103 -11.17 17.05 11.14
C ILE A 103 -10.93 15.67 10.53
N ASP A 104 -10.84 14.66 11.39
CA ASP A 104 -10.83 13.27 10.98
C ASP A 104 -12.22 12.85 10.49
N ASP A 105 -12.33 12.58 9.20
CA ASP A 105 -13.51 12.03 8.53
C ASP A 105 -13.23 10.61 8.01
N SER A 106 -12.36 9.84 8.65
CA SER A 106 -12.12 8.44 8.30
C SER A 106 -13.33 7.54 8.58
N GLY A 107 -13.38 6.36 7.97
CA GLY A 107 -14.48 5.41 8.18
C GLY A 107 -14.74 5.04 9.65
N ALA A 108 -13.71 5.11 10.51
CA ALA A 108 -13.82 4.85 11.95
C ALA A 108 -14.65 5.92 12.69
N MET A 109 -14.78 7.12 12.12
CA MET A 109 -15.53 8.22 12.72
C MET A 109 -17.04 8.09 12.52
N ALA A 110 -17.51 7.17 11.67
CA ALA A 110 -18.92 6.99 11.36
C ALA A 110 -19.79 6.74 12.61
N GLY A 111 -20.93 7.43 12.70
CA GLY A 111 -21.89 7.23 13.79
C GLY A 111 -21.67 8.17 14.96
N ARG A 112 -21.32 7.63 16.14
CA ARG A 112 -21.28 8.39 17.40
C ARG A 112 -20.18 9.44 17.38
N SER A 113 -18.96 9.06 17.04
CA SER A 113 -17.80 9.95 17.04
C SER A 113 -17.98 11.15 16.11
N TRP A 114 -18.57 10.95 14.93
CA TRP A 114 -18.90 12.06 13.99
C TRP A 114 -19.83 13.09 14.61
N ARG A 115 -20.85 12.64 15.37
CA ARG A 115 -21.77 13.55 16.07
C ARG A 115 -21.09 14.27 17.22
N GLU A 116 -20.24 13.58 17.98
CA GLU A 116 -19.50 14.20 19.09
C GLU A 116 -18.53 15.28 18.60
N VAL A 117 -17.80 15.03 17.52
CA VAL A 117 -16.92 16.04 16.91
C VAL A 117 -17.71 17.22 16.36
N ARG A 118 -18.85 16.98 15.70
CA ARG A 118 -19.77 18.05 15.27
C ARG A 118 -20.18 18.92 16.46
N ASP A 119 -20.67 18.30 17.53
CA ASP A 119 -21.21 19.00 18.70
C ASP A 119 -20.10 19.79 19.42
N ALA A 120 -18.88 19.25 19.46
CA ALA A 120 -17.70 19.97 19.95
C ALA A 120 -17.36 21.20 19.09
N LEU A 121 -17.34 21.05 17.76
CA LEU A 121 -17.10 22.18 16.85
C LEU A 121 -18.17 23.25 16.96
N LEU A 122 -19.45 22.86 17.08
CA LEU A 122 -20.57 23.79 17.29
C LEU A 122 -20.38 24.62 18.57
N ALA A 123 -19.84 24.02 19.63
CA ALA A 123 -19.61 24.68 20.90
C ALA A 123 -18.40 25.65 20.88
N ILE A 124 -17.31 25.29 20.20
CA ILE A 124 -16.08 26.11 20.18
C ILE A 124 -16.06 27.18 19.09
N THR A 125 -16.81 27.00 17.99
CA THR A 125 -16.81 27.96 16.86
C THR A 125 -17.16 29.39 17.29
N PRO A 126 -18.18 29.65 18.14
CA PRO A 126 -18.46 31.01 18.62
C PRO A 126 -17.31 31.65 19.40
N ILE A 127 -16.53 30.84 20.13
CA ILE A 127 -15.37 31.32 20.88
C ILE A 127 -14.28 31.76 19.89
N CYS A 128 -13.91 30.89 18.95
CA CYS A 128 -12.88 31.19 17.95
C CYS A 128 -13.27 32.39 17.07
N THR A 129 -14.49 32.39 16.53
CA THR A 129 -14.97 33.47 15.63
C THR A 129 -15.16 34.82 16.31
N SER A 130 -15.24 34.88 17.65
CA SER A 130 -15.25 36.17 18.37
C SER A 130 -13.88 36.86 18.42
N HIS A 131 -12.82 36.11 18.13
CA HIS A 131 -11.43 36.59 18.09
C HIS A 131 -10.80 36.45 16.69
N ASP A 132 -11.53 35.92 15.72
CA ASP A 132 -11.07 35.67 14.35
C ASP A 132 -11.97 36.41 13.34
N PRO A 133 -11.56 37.61 12.84
CA PRO A 133 -12.45 38.52 12.12
C PRO A 133 -13.02 38.00 10.80
N ASP A 134 -12.29 37.14 10.07
CA ASP A 134 -12.75 36.54 8.82
C ASP A 134 -13.44 35.18 9.03
N GLY A 135 -13.19 34.51 10.15
CA GLY A 135 -13.90 33.32 10.64
C GLY A 135 -12.94 32.15 10.81
N VAL A 136 -13.45 30.92 11.00
CA VAL A 136 -12.59 29.73 11.08
C VAL A 136 -12.56 28.97 9.76
N ASP A 137 -11.42 28.38 9.45
CA ASP A 137 -11.26 27.50 8.29
C ASP A 137 -11.36 26.03 8.74
N VAL A 138 -12.03 25.19 7.95
CA VAL A 138 -12.21 23.76 8.26
C VAL A 138 -11.75 22.90 7.10
N TYR A 139 -10.84 21.98 7.39
CA TYR A 139 -10.37 20.95 6.47
C TYR A 139 -10.72 19.57 7.03
N PHE A 140 -10.99 18.62 6.14
CA PHE A 140 -11.12 17.22 6.50
C PHE A 140 -9.90 16.42 6.03
N LEU A 141 -9.63 15.29 6.68
CA LEU A 141 -8.53 14.41 6.29
C LEU A 141 -8.70 13.85 4.87
N ASN A 142 -9.91 13.41 4.53
CA ASN A 142 -10.22 12.76 3.27
C ASN A 142 -11.06 13.66 2.36
N HIS A 143 -12.12 14.27 2.88
CA HIS A 143 -12.99 15.13 2.10
C HIS A 143 -12.26 16.40 1.65
N LYS A 144 -12.39 16.71 0.36
CA LYS A 144 -11.79 17.87 -0.29
C LYS A 144 -12.91 18.72 -0.87
N SER A 145 -12.96 20.00 -0.51
CA SER A 145 -13.85 20.95 -1.19
C SER A 145 -13.27 21.30 -2.57
N GLY A 146 -14.08 21.96 -3.42
CA GLY A 146 -13.62 22.55 -4.69
C GLY A 146 -12.87 23.87 -4.53
N ALA A 147 -12.63 24.36 -3.31
CA ALA A 147 -12.00 25.66 -3.08
C ALA A 147 -10.54 25.65 -3.57
N ARG A 148 -10.15 26.65 -4.38
CA ARG A 148 -8.80 26.76 -4.97
C ARG A 148 -7.71 27.28 -4.01
N GLY A 149 -8.07 27.60 -2.77
CA GLY A 149 -7.17 28.24 -1.81
C GLY A 149 -6.93 29.72 -2.10
N SER A 150 -6.17 30.40 -1.24
CA SER A 150 -5.79 31.81 -1.36
C SER A 150 -4.31 32.00 -0.98
N ALA A 151 -3.83 33.24 -0.90
CA ALA A 151 -2.46 33.51 -0.43
C ALA A 151 -2.21 33.08 1.02
N THR A 152 -3.27 32.96 1.83
CA THR A 152 -3.23 32.56 3.25
C THR A 152 -3.90 31.22 3.52
N GLN A 153 -4.65 30.67 2.56
CA GLN A 153 -5.48 29.48 2.75
C GLN A 153 -5.10 28.36 1.78
N ALA A 154 -4.95 27.14 2.29
CA ALA A 154 -4.70 25.98 1.45
C ALA A 154 -5.91 25.64 0.57
N PRO A 155 -5.70 25.02 -0.60
CA PRO A 155 -6.81 24.53 -1.41
C PRO A 155 -7.56 23.39 -0.70
N ASN A 156 -8.79 23.14 -1.17
CA ASN A 156 -9.66 22.04 -0.74
C ASN A 156 -10.15 22.10 0.72
N GLY A 157 -10.20 23.30 1.32
CA GLY A 157 -10.81 23.60 2.62
C GLY A 157 -12.15 24.32 2.54
N TYR A 158 -12.82 24.48 3.67
CA TYR A 158 -14.03 25.29 3.82
C TYR A 158 -13.68 26.52 4.64
N ASN A 159 -13.68 27.68 3.98
CA ASN A 159 -13.06 28.86 4.56
C ASN A 159 -14.10 29.84 5.11
N ASN A 160 -13.69 30.68 6.06
CA ASN A 160 -14.49 31.79 6.62
C ASN A 160 -15.82 31.33 7.27
N ILE A 161 -15.82 30.22 8.00
CA ILE A 161 -17.01 29.76 8.74
C ILE A 161 -17.19 30.64 9.97
N ARG A 162 -18.28 31.42 9.99
CA ARG A 162 -18.52 32.45 11.04
C ARG A 162 -19.55 32.08 12.10
N ASN A 163 -20.24 30.94 11.95
CA ASN A 163 -21.31 30.58 12.87
C ASN A 163 -21.52 29.07 12.96
N PRO A 164 -22.15 28.59 14.04
CA PRO A 164 -22.49 27.18 14.22
C PRO A 164 -23.35 26.59 13.09
N ALA A 165 -24.23 27.38 12.47
CA ALA A 165 -25.05 26.90 11.35
C ALA A 165 -24.21 26.51 10.12
N GLY A 166 -23.06 27.16 9.91
CA GLY A 166 -22.08 26.77 8.89
C GLY A 166 -21.47 25.40 9.17
N VAL A 167 -21.03 25.16 10.41
CA VAL A 167 -20.50 23.85 10.87
C VAL A 167 -21.57 22.76 10.77
N GLN A 168 -22.81 23.05 11.14
CA GLN A 168 -23.93 22.13 11.03
C GLN A 168 -24.10 21.63 9.59
N ARG A 169 -24.17 22.55 8.61
CA ARG A 169 -24.28 22.21 7.19
C ARG A 169 -23.09 21.40 6.67
N LEU A 170 -21.89 21.72 7.15
CA LEU A 170 -20.67 21.01 6.80
C LEU A 170 -20.78 19.51 7.16
N PHE A 171 -21.16 19.21 8.40
CA PHE A 171 -21.30 17.83 8.90
C PHE A 171 -22.53 17.10 8.34
N GLU A 172 -23.51 17.82 7.80
CA GLU A 172 -24.63 17.25 7.03
C GLU A 172 -24.20 16.88 5.60
N SER A 173 -23.26 17.62 5.01
CA SER A 173 -22.77 17.41 3.64
C SER A 173 -21.63 16.40 3.53
N VAL A 174 -20.79 16.28 4.57
CA VAL A 174 -19.62 15.39 4.58
C VAL A 174 -19.92 14.10 5.34
N ARG A 175 -19.50 12.97 4.79
CA ARG A 175 -19.66 11.65 5.41
C ARG A 175 -18.31 11.01 5.69
N PRO A 176 -18.10 10.44 6.90
CA PRO A 176 -16.87 9.76 7.20
C PRO A 176 -16.63 8.55 6.28
N SER A 177 -15.46 8.48 5.66
CA SER A 177 -15.05 7.42 4.74
C SER A 177 -13.53 7.36 4.62
N ARG A 178 -13.01 6.24 4.07
CA ARG A 178 -11.56 6.04 3.78
C ARG A 178 -10.66 5.99 5.04
N ALA A 179 -9.36 5.99 4.80
CA ALA A 179 -8.29 5.86 5.80
C ALA A 179 -7.97 7.21 6.48
N ILE A 180 -6.89 7.27 7.26
CA ILE A 180 -6.48 8.48 8.03
C ILE A 180 -5.16 9.03 7.43
N PRO A 181 -5.20 9.85 6.37
CA PRO A 181 -3.99 10.39 5.72
C PRO A 181 -3.40 11.62 6.45
N THR A 182 -3.29 11.61 7.78
CA THR A 182 -2.94 12.80 8.59
C THR A 182 -1.68 13.51 8.14
N GLY A 183 -0.59 12.78 7.88
CA GLY A 183 0.68 13.37 7.44
C GLY A 183 0.58 14.06 6.08
N ASN A 184 -0.01 13.38 5.09
CA ASN A 184 -0.17 13.91 3.73
C ASN A 184 -1.11 15.13 3.72
N ARG A 185 -2.20 15.07 4.50
CA ARG A 185 -3.16 16.17 4.55
C ARG A 185 -2.58 17.39 5.27
N LEU A 186 -1.93 17.20 6.41
CA LEU A 186 -1.22 18.30 7.09
C LEU A 186 -0.15 18.90 6.18
N GLN A 187 0.61 18.08 5.44
CA GLN A 187 1.57 18.59 4.47
C GLN A 187 0.89 19.45 3.39
N SER A 188 -0.27 19.03 2.86
CA SER A 188 -1.01 19.81 1.85
C SER A 188 -1.59 21.13 2.38
N ILE A 189 -1.93 21.18 3.68
CA ILE A 189 -2.52 22.35 4.33
C ILE A 189 -1.43 23.33 4.78
N LEU A 190 -0.38 22.82 5.43
CA LEU A 190 0.69 23.62 6.01
C LEU A 190 1.75 24.01 4.97
N ASN A 191 1.92 23.20 3.91
CA ASN A 191 2.90 23.43 2.85
C ASN A 191 2.23 23.29 1.47
N PRO A 192 1.32 24.19 1.07
CA PRO A 192 0.52 24.05 -0.16
C PRO A 192 1.31 24.11 -1.48
N GLY A 193 2.65 24.15 -1.44
CA GLY A 193 3.51 24.36 -2.60
C GLY A 193 3.71 23.09 -3.44
N LEU A 194 3.81 23.28 -4.76
CA LEU A 194 4.26 22.23 -5.68
C LEU A 194 5.69 21.82 -5.36
N LYS A 195 6.00 20.51 -5.38
CA LYS A 195 7.37 20.02 -5.19
C LYS A 195 8.09 19.95 -6.53
N ASP A 196 9.17 20.71 -6.64
CA ASP A 196 10.10 20.62 -7.75
C ASP A 196 11.15 19.55 -7.48
N TYR A 197 11.22 18.57 -8.37
CA TYR A 197 12.25 17.54 -8.31
C TYR A 197 13.42 17.94 -9.20
N ARG A 198 14.63 17.90 -8.65
CA ARG A 198 15.86 18.27 -9.35
C ARG A 198 16.96 17.24 -9.12
N VAL A 199 17.80 17.06 -10.14
CA VAL A 199 19.04 16.29 -10.06
C VAL A 199 20.20 17.26 -10.19
N LYS A 200 20.96 17.40 -9.10
CA LYS A 200 22.16 18.24 -9.11
C LYS A 200 23.27 17.56 -9.90
N ALA A 201 23.82 18.27 -10.88
CA ALA A 201 24.83 17.74 -11.77
C ALA A 201 25.79 18.83 -12.27
N LYS A 202 26.85 18.39 -12.95
CA LYS A 202 27.74 19.24 -13.73
C LYS A 202 27.66 18.88 -15.20
N VAL A 203 27.56 19.91 -16.04
CA VAL A 203 27.66 19.81 -17.50
C VAL A 203 28.87 20.60 -17.95
N GLY A 204 29.96 19.90 -18.26
CA GLY A 204 31.28 20.53 -18.38
C GLY A 204 31.68 21.20 -17.06
N GLU A 205 31.90 22.52 -17.10
CA GLU A 205 32.27 23.33 -15.94
C GLU A 205 31.06 23.96 -15.22
N TYR A 206 29.86 23.84 -15.78
CA TYR A 206 28.66 24.48 -15.24
C TYR A 206 27.90 23.55 -14.29
N GLU A 207 27.55 24.05 -13.12
CA GLU A 207 26.60 23.38 -12.23
C GLU A 207 25.18 23.59 -12.76
N VAL A 208 24.38 22.51 -12.79
CA VAL A 208 23.01 22.53 -13.29
C VAL A 208 22.09 21.74 -12.37
N ASP A 209 20.89 22.28 -12.16
CA ASP A 209 19.77 21.60 -11.53
C ASP A 209 18.88 20.99 -12.62
N ALA A 210 19.19 19.76 -13.02
CA ALA A 210 18.49 19.11 -14.12
C ALA A 210 17.10 18.63 -13.71
N LEU A 211 16.11 18.70 -14.60
CA LEU A 211 14.78 18.14 -14.40
C LEU A 211 14.82 16.62 -14.69
N PRO A 212 14.54 15.74 -13.71
CA PRO A 212 14.32 14.34 -13.97
C PRO A 212 12.93 14.14 -14.54
N ASP A 213 12.84 13.75 -15.81
CA ASP A 213 11.60 13.69 -16.55
C ASP A 213 11.43 12.31 -17.21
N THR A 214 10.58 11.48 -16.62
CA THR A 214 10.26 10.17 -17.18
C THR A 214 9.29 10.22 -18.34
N GLY A 215 8.60 11.34 -18.60
CA GLY A 215 7.77 11.55 -19.78
C GLY A 215 8.56 12.03 -21.00
N ALA A 216 9.78 12.54 -20.81
CA ALA A 216 10.65 13.00 -21.88
C ALA A 216 11.30 11.84 -22.66
N LYS A 217 11.03 11.79 -23.97
CA LYS A 217 11.58 10.78 -24.90
C LYS A 217 13.11 10.86 -25.03
N TYR A 218 13.64 12.07 -25.07
CA TYR A 218 15.07 12.36 -25.20
C TYR A 218 15.56 13.23 -24.05
N ASN A 219 16.87 13.31 -23.88
CA ASN A 219 17.42 14.38 -23.04
C ASN A 219 17.25 15.70 -23.81
N PHE A 220 16.85 16.75 -23.12
CA PHE A 220 16.70 18.08 -23.71
C PHE A 220 17.61 19.08 -23.02
N ILE A 221 18.04 20.09 -23.77
CA ILE A 221 18.85 21.19 -23.28
C ILE A 221 18.26 22.50 -23.78
N SER A 222 18.21 23.53 -22.92
CA SER A 222 17.67 24.82 -23.34
C SER A 222 18.60 25.50 -24.33
N GLN A 223 18.04 26.20 -25.32
CA GLN A 223 18.86 26.99 -26.25
C GLN A 223 19.67 28.07 -25.53
N GLN A 224 19.13 28.63 -24.44
CA GLN A 224 19.83 29.58 -23.59
C GLN A 224 21.10 28.97 -22.97
N PHE A 225 21.01 27.72 -22.50
CA PHE A 225 22.15 27.01 -21.92
C PHE A 225 23.19 26.61 -22.98
N VAL A 226 22.76 26.26 -24.20
CA VAL A 226 23.67 26.03 -25.34
C VAL A 226 24.51 27.27 -25.64
N VAL A 227 23.87 28.44 -25.71
CA VAL A 227 24.55 29.73 -25.93
C VAL A 227 25.47 30.08 -24.76
N LYS A 228 24.97 29.95 -23.52
CA LYS A 228 25.73 30.23 -22.29
C LYS A 228 26.98 29.34 -22.18
N GLY A 229 26.86 28.06 -22.54
CA GLY A 229 27.95 27.09 -22.48
C GLY A 229 28.90 27.13 -23.67
N CYS A 230 28.67 28.01 -24.66
CA CYS A 230 29.38 28.03 -25.94
C CYS A 230 29.42 26.64 -26.61
N LEU A 231 28.34 25.87 -26.47
CA LEU A 231 28.25 24.51 -26.99
C LEU A 231 27.95 24.56 -28.48
N VAL A 232 28.63 23.72 -29.26
CA VAL A 232 28.47 23.65 -30.71
C VAL A 232 27.43 22.58 -31.05
N PRO A 233 26.27 22.94 -31.63
CA PRO A 233 25.29 21.97 -32.09
C PRO A 233 25.86 21.11 -33.23
N ASP A 234 25.50 19.82 -33.23
CA ASP A 234 25.74 18.94 -34.36
C ASP A 234 24.82 19.34 -35.53
N ASN A 235 25.31 19.18 -36.76
CA ASN A 235 24.50 19.43 -37.96
C ASN A 235 23.55 18.24 -38.21
N THR A 236 22.46 18.20 -37.45
CA THR A 236 21.43 17.16 -37.52
C THR A 236 20.14 17.69 -38.14
N THR A 237 19.35 16.79 -38.73
CA THR A 237 18.04 17.15 -39.29
C THR A 237 17.12 17.63 -38.17
N PRO A 238 16.40 18.75 -38.35
CA PRO A 238 15.42 19.20 -37.38
C PRO A 238 14.40 18.10 -37.06
N GLU A 239 14.12 17.92 -35.78
CA GLU A 239 13.19 16.89 -35.29
C GLU A 239 11.96 17.55 -34.66
N THR A 240 10.78 16.98 -34.91
CA THR A 240 9.51 17.49 -34.37
C THR A 240 9.19 16.82 -33.04
N ILE A 241 8.95 17.62 -32.01
CA ILE A 241 8.60 17.20 -30.66
C ILE A 241 7.12 17.51 -30.42
N GLN A 242 6.35 16.51 -30.01
CA GLN A 242 4.95 16.68 -29.66
C GLN A 242 4.81 17.14 -28.20
N LEU A 243 3.91 18.10 -27.96
CA LEU A 243 3.61 18.69 -26.66
C LEU A 243 2.26 18.20 -26.10
N PRO A 244 2.00 18.39 -24.78
CA PRO A 244 0.75 17.96 -24.15
C PRO A 244 -0.53 18.50 -24.81
N CYS A 245 -0.51 19.71 -25.36
CA CYS A 245 -1.66 20.33 -26.01
C CYS A 245 -1.87 19.92 -27.48
N GLY A 246 -1.15 18.90 -27.96
CA GLY A 246 -1.20 18.44 -29.35
C GLY A 246 -0.39 19.27 -30.34
N LYS A 247 0.09 20.46 -29.93
CA LYS A 247 1.04 21.27 -30.73
C LYS A 247 2.39 20.57 -30.84
N THR A 248 3.19 21.04 -31.79
CA THR A 248 4.55 20.56 -32.00
C THR A 248 5.57 21.69 -31.96
N VAL A 249 6.78 21.37 -31.51
CA VAL A 249 7.95 22.26 -31.51
C VAL A 249 9.07 21.61 -32.29
N ILE A 250 9.80 22.41 -33.06
CA ILE A 250 10.93 21.94 -33.86
C ILE A 250 12.21 22.09 -33.03
N SER A 251 12.90 20.98 -32.80
CA SER A 251 14.27 20.99 -32.30
C SER A 251 15.21 21.40 -33.44
N PRO A 252 15.97 22.50 -33.31
CA PRO A 252 16.86 22.98 -34.37
C PRO A 252 18.08 22.08 -34.58
N GLY A 253 18.39 21.20 -33.63
CA GLY A 253 19.50 20.26 -33.73
C GLY A 253 19.76 19.51 -32.41
N THR A 254 20.89 18.82 -32.36
CA THR A 254 21.34 18.05 -31.20
C THR A 254 22.70 18.54 -30.71
N VAL A 255 23.04 18.27 -29.47
CA VAL A 255 24.35 18.59 -28.89
C VAL A 255 24.75 17.52 -27.89
N LYS A 256 26.01 17.08 -27.97
CA LYS A 256 26.58 16.12 -27.03
C LYS A 256 27.28 16.86 -25.90
N VAL A 257 26.88 16.59 -24.67
CA VAL A 257 27.44 17.28 -23.49
C VAL A 257 27.98 16.28 -22.46
N PRO A 258 29.16 16.51 -21.88
CA PRO A 258 29.64 15.71 -20.76
C PRO A 258 28.78 15.99 -19.53
N PHE A 259 28.34 14.94 -18.84
CA PHE A 259 27.47 15.01 -17.67
C PHE A 259 28.08 14.24 -16.50
N LEU A 260 27.97 14.81 -15.31
CA LEU A 260 28.46 14.23 -14.07
C LEU A 260 27.46 14.49 -12.94
N PHE A 261 26.99 13.42 -12.27
CA PHE A 261 26.17 13.60 -11.06
C PHE A 261 26.99 14.31 -9.97
N GLN A 262 26.35 15.20 -9.20
CA GLN A 262 27.05 15.91 -8.13
C GLN A 262 27.67 14.93 -7.11
N GLY A 263 28.96 15.12 -6.82
CA GLY A 263 29.70 14.28 -5.86
C GLY A 263 30.12 12.91 -6.41
N GLU A 264 29.81 12.58 -7.66
CA GLU A 264 30.26 11.34 -8.30
C GLU A 264 31.45 11.58 -9.22
N ILE A 265 32.20 10.50 -9.50
CA ILE A 265 33.36 10.52 -10.42
C ILE A 265 33.03 9.98 -11.81
N LYS A 266 31.90 9.28 -11.96
CA LYS A 266 31.52 8.63 -13.22
C LYS A 266 30.92 9.63 -14.18
N LYS A 267 31.62 9.88 -15.29
CA LYS A 267 31.17 10.75 -16.37
C LYS A 267 30.28 10.00 -17.36
N TYR A 268 29.30 10.72 -17.88
CA TYR A 268 28.40 10.31 -18.94
C TYR A 268 28.51 11.31 -20.10
N VAL A 269 28.08 10.91 -21.29
CA VAL A 269 27.89 11.83 -22.41
C VAL A 269 26.41 11.80 -22.75
N LEU A 270 25.73 12.91 -22.55
CA LEU A 270 24.33 13.06 -22.91
C LEU A 270 24.25 13.55 -24.36
N ASP A 271 23.42 12.88 -25.15
CA ASP A 271 22.99 13.36 -26.45
C ASP A 271 21.66 14.11 -26.27
N CYS A 272 21.72 15.44 -26.30
CA CYS A 272 20.61 16.32 -25.97
C CYS A 272 20.00 16.96 -27.22
N ARG A 273 18.67 17.00 -27.30
CA ARG A 273 17.95 17.79 -28.31
C ARG A 273 17.81 19.21 -27.79
N ILE A 274 18.02 20.19 -28.66
CA ILE A 274 17.90 21.60 -28.28
C ILE A 274 16.41 21.94 -28.26
N LEU A 275 15.90 22.43 -27.13
CA LEU A 275 14.51 22.89 -27.02
C LEU A 275 14.52 24.42 -26.83
N PRO A 276 14.15 25.21 -27.85
CA PRO A 276 14.28 26.68 -27.84
C PRO A 276 13.63 27.37 -26.64
N GLY A 277 12.40 27.00 -26.29
CA GLY A 277 11.63 27.56 -25.18
C GLY A 277 11.77 26.81 -23.86
N CYS A 278 12.72 25.88 -23.74
CA CYS A 278 12.81 25.02 -22.57
C CYS A 278 12.97 25.83 -21.28
N THR A 279 12.09 25.58 -20.30
CA THR A 279 12.09 26.27 -19.01
C THR A 279 13.14 25.73 -18.03
N SER A 280 13.71 24.55 -18.33
CA SER A 280 14.79 23.94 -17.58
C SER A 280 16.08 23.91 -18.41
N ASP A 281 17.22 24.21 -17.79
CA ASP A 281 18.53 24.20 -18.48
C ASP A 281 18.85 22.81 -19.08
N LEU A 282 18.52 21.76 -18.34
CA LEU A 282 18.71 20.37 -18.76
C LEU A 282 17.53 19.50 -18.29
N VAL A 283 17.02 18.66 -19.18
CA VAL A 283 15.99 17.65 -18.92
C VAL A 283 16.60 16.26 -19.15
N LEU A 284 16.49 15.40 -18.14
CA LEU A 284 16.99 14.02 -18.16
C LEU A 284 15.86 13.06 -18.50
N SER A 285 16.01 12.32 -19.60
CA SER A 285 14.97 11.42 -20.11
C SER A 285 14.71 10.20 -19.23
N GLY A 286 13.52 9.61 -19.38
CA GLY A 286 13.17 8.33 -18.75
C GLY A 286 14.19 7.22 -19.06
N SER A 287 14.67 7.16 -20.31
CA SER A 287 15.71 6.21 -20.75
C SER A 287 17.03 6.40 -20.00
N PHE A 288 17.51 7.64 -19.82
CA PHE A 288 18.74 7.93 -19.09
C PHE A 288 18.58 7.66 -17.58
N LEU A 289 17.47 8.10 -16.99
CA LEU A 289 17.16 7.90 -15.57
C LEU A 289 17.09 6.40 -15.21
N ARG A 290 16.52 5.58 -16.10
CA ARG A 290 16.47 4.12 -15.97
C ARG A 290 17.84 3.48 -16.13
N ALA A 291 18.60 3.85 -17.16
CA ALA A 291 19.95 3.32 -17.40
C ALA A 291 20.90 3.62 -16.23
N THR A 292 20.74 4.77 -15.58
CA THR A 292 21.53 5.17 -14.40
C THR A 292 20.96 4.67 -13.08
N LYS A 293 19.81 3.98 -13.10
CA LYS A 293 19.06 3.50 -11.93
C LYS A 293 18.69 4.60 -10.93
N THR A 294 18.49 5.81 -11.43
CA THR A 294 18.20 7.00 -10.63
C THR A 294 16.81 6.95 -9.99
N LEU A 295 15.85 6.29 -10.63
CA LEU A 295 14.48 6.11 -10.10
C LEU A 295 14.32 4.91 -9.14
N THR A 296 15.33 4.06 -9.02
CA THR A 296 15.24 2.79 -8.26
C THR A 296 16.33 2.67 -7.21
N LYS A 297 17.59 2.52 -7.63
CA LYS A 297 18.72 2.30 -6.70
C LYS A 297 19.27 3.60 -6.11
N PHE A 298 19.33 4.66 -6.91
CA PHE A 298 19.98 5.94 -6.55
C PHE A 298 18.97 7.09 -6.45
N LYS A 299 17.83 6.84 -5.80
CA LYS A 299 16.73 7.81 -5.64
C LYS A 299 17.16 9.10 -4.95
N ASN A 300 18.16 9.02 -4.08
CA ASN A 300 18.74 10.17 -3.38
C ASN A 300 19.38 11.21 -4.32
N ARG A 301 19.64 10.86 -5.59
CA ARG A 301 20.06 11.84 -6.61
C ARG A 301 18.96 12.84 -6.96
N ILE A 302 17.70 12.46 -6.78
CA ILE A 302 16.54 13.32 -6.98
C ILE A 302 16.25 14.02 -5.66
N GLN A 303 16.30 15.34 -5.66
CA GLN A 303 16.02 16.20 -4.51
C GLN A 303 14.72 16.96 -4.74
N GLY A 304 13.80 16.87 -3.77
CA GLY A 304 12.58 17.67 -3.78
C GLY A 304 12.82 19.04 -3.14
N VAL A 305 12.45 20.10 -3.84
CA VAL A 305 12.53 21.50 -3.41
C VAL A 305 11.13 22.09 -3.50
N LEU A 306 10.69 22.83 -2.48
CA LEU A 306 9.37 23.46 -2.51
C LEU A 306 9.38 24.66 -3.47
N ARG A 307 8.42 24.68 -4.40
CA ARG A 307 8.18 25.79 -5.34
C ARG A 307 7.15 26.75 -4.76
N ASN A 308 7.32 28.04 -5.03
CA ASN A 308 6.41 29.10 -4.59
C ASN A 308 4.98 28.89 -5.17
N LEU A 309 3.96 29.03 -4.32
CA LEU A 309 2.53 28.84 -4.61
C LEU A 309 1.99 29.60 -5.83
N LYS A 310 2.58 30.75 -6.18
CA LYS A 310 2.11 31.61 -7.29
C LYS A 310 2.46 31.10 -8.70
N THR A 311 2.99 29.89 -8.81
CA THR A 311 3.57 29.38 -10.06
C THR A 311 2.61 28.44 -10.77
N CYS A 312 2.40 28.70 -12.07
CA CYS A 312 1.58 27.87 -12.95
C CYS A 312 2.01 26.40 -12.90
N PRO A 313 1.11 25.43 -12.66
CA PRO A 313 1.46 24.00 -12.70
C PRO A 313 2.03 23.62 -14.07
N ARG A 314 2.99 22.70 -14.09
CA ARG A 314 3.72 22.31 -15.30
C ARG A 314 3.32 20.93 -15.79
N VAL A 315 3.41 20.74 -17.10
CA VAL A 315 3.29 19.45 -17.78
C VAL A 315 4.47 19.30 -18.74
N SER A 316 5.40 18.42 -18.40
CA SER A 316 6.67 18.26 -19.12
C SER A 316 6.67 17.08 -20.09
N LEU A 317 5.53 16.79 -20.73
CA LEU A 317 5.47 15.75 -21.75
C LEU A 317 6.22 16.17 -23.01
N LEU A 318 7.45 15.66 -23.18
CA LEU A 318 8.31 16.03 -24.29
C LEU A 318 8.52 14.85 -25.25
N GLY A 319 7.71 14.83 -26.30
CA GLY A 319 7.67 13.74 -27.27
C GLY A 319 6.82 12.56 -26.80
N ASN A 320 6.98 11.41 -27.46
CA ASN A 320 6.24 10.20 -27.16
C ASN A 320 7.18 9.17 -26.53
N GLU A 321 7.46 9.30 -25.23
CA GLU A 321 8.11 8.23 -24.45
C GLU A 321 7.26 6.96 -24.55
N GLU A 322 7.88 5.78 -24.48
CA GLU A 322 7.21 4.52 -24.77
C GLU A 322 6.83 3.74 -23.52
N GLN A 323 7.55 3.90 -22.42
CA GLN A 323 7.21 3.17 -21.21
C GLN A 323 5.84 3.63 -20.67
N ARG A 324 4.93 2.68 -20.44
CA ARG A 324 3.60 2.88 -19.87
C ARG A 324 3.41 1.99 -18.66
N LEU A 325 2.62 2.45 -17.71
CA LEU A 325 2.08 1.63 -16.64
C LEU A 325 0.72 1.07 -17.06
N TRP A 326 0.60 -0.25 -17.07
CA TRP A 326 -0.68 -0.91 -17.30
C TRP A 326 -1.53 -0.94 -16.03
N GLY A 327 -2.82 -0.62 -16.17
CA GLY A 327 -3.80 -0.73 -15.10
C GLY A 327 -5.23 -0.57 -15.58
N ARG A 328 -6.09 -0.14 -14.66
CA ARG A 328 -7.51 0.17 -14.92
C ARG A 328 -7.88 1.51 -14.28
N LEU A 329 -8.53 2.40 -15.02
CA LEU A 329 -9.15 3.61 -14.50
C LEU A 329 -10.68 3.44 -14.54
N ASN A 330 -11.35 3.55 -13.38
CA ASN A 330 -12.78 3.24 -13.22
C ASN A 330 -13.17 1.86 -13.77
N GLY A 331 -12.28 0.88 -13.67
CA GLY A 331 -12.48 -0.48 -14.20
C GLY A 331 -12.13 -0.65 -15.68
N HIS A 332 -11.91 0.43 -16.43
CA HIS A 332 -11.53 0.40 -17.84
C HIS A 332 -10.01 0.22 -17.99
N HIS A 333 -9.60 -0.76 -18.79
CA HIS A 333 -8.17 -1.00 -19.05
C HIS A 333 -7.53 0.13 -19.84
N VAL A 334 -6.33 0.53 -19.42
CA VAL A 334 -5.62 1.67 -20.02
C VAL A 334 -4.12 1.59 -19.73
N LEU A 335 -3.34 2.25 -20.58
CA LEU A 335 -1.91 2.45 -20.44
C LEU A 335 -1.65 3.91 -20.07
N ALA A 336 -1.20 4.13 -18.84
CA ALA A 336 -0.88 5.47 -18.36
C ALA A 336 0.61 5.76 -18.53
N LEU A 337 0.98 7.01 -18.81
CA LEU A 337 2.37 7.46 -18.84
C LEU A 337 2.74 8.07 -17.49
N PRO A 338 3.69 7.48 -16.74
CA PRO A 338 4.26 8.12 -15.57
C PRO A 338 5.25 9.20 -15.97
N ASP A 339 4.95 10.45 -15.65
CA ASP A 339 5.78 11.61 -15.97
C ASP A 339 6.20 12.39 -14.70
N THR A 340 7.44 12.17 -14.25
CA THR A 340 8.03 12.89 -13.10
C THR A 340 8.25 14.39 -13.35
N GLY A 341 8.18 14.86 -14.60
CA GLY A 341 8.28 16.27 -14.96
C GLY A 341 6.95 17.02 -14.88
N SER A 342 5.84 16.33 -14.64
CA SER A 342 4.49 16.90 -14.63
C SER A 342 3.91 17.03 -13.21
N ASP A 343 3.23 18.15 -12.94
CA ASP A 343 2.67 18.48 -11.63
C ASP A 343 1.23 17.96 -11.43
N VAL A 344 0.53 17.60 -12.51
CA VAL A 344 -0.90 17.30 -12.51
C VAL A 344 -1.24 15.97 -13.17
N MET A 345 -2.29 15.31 -12.67
CA MET A 345 -2.86 14.09 -13.26
C MET A 345 -3.74 14.49 -14.44
N LEU A 346 -3.49 13.94 -15.64
CA LEU A 346 -4.24 14.28 -16.84
C LEU A 346 -4.85 13.06 -17.50
N VAL A 347 -5.97 13.27 -18.19
CA VAL A 347 -6.65 12.29 -19.03
C VAL A 347 -7.05 12.95 -20.35
N SER A 348 -6.94 12.21 -21.46
CA SER A 348 -7.38 12.73 -22.76
C SER A 348 -8.91 12.79 -22.83
N ALA A 349 -9.45 13.87 -23.39
CA ALA A 349 -10.89 14.04 -23.59
C ALA A 349 -11.45 12.92 -24.49
N GLN A 350 -10.66 12.48 -25.48
CA GLN A 350 -11.04 11.38 -26.36
C GLN A 350 -11.18 10.06 -25.59
N TRP A 351 -10.24 9.73 -24.72
CA TRP A 351 -10.29 8.48 -23.94
C TRP A 351 -11.42 8.52 -22.91
N ALA A 352 -11.60 9.64 -22.19
CA ALA A 352 -12.69 9.84 -21.25
C ALA A 352 -14.06 9.67 -21.91
N LYS A 353 -14.26 10.30 -23.07
CA LYS A 353 -15.50 10.18 -23.86
C LYS A 353 -15.74 8.76 -24.36
N SER A 354 -14.69 8.09 -24.85
CA SER A 354 -14.80 6.72 -25.38
C SER A 354 -15.15 5.68 -24.31
N ASN A 355 -14.84 5.97 -23.05
CA ASN A 355 -15.16 5.12 -21.90
C ASN A 355 -16.35 5.64 -21.08
N TYR A 356 -17.10 6.62 -21.58
CA TYR A 356 -18.31 7.16 -20.96
C TYR A 356 -18.10 7.68 -19.52
N LEU A 357 -16.94 8.30 -19.27
CA LEU A 357 -16.66 8.91 -17.97
C LEU A 357 -17.36 10.27 -17.83
N GLU A 358 -17.90 10.54 -16.64
CA GLU A 358 -18.49 11.83 -16.30
C GLU A 358 -17.39 12.87 -16.09
N VAL A 359 -17.45 13.97 -16.83
CA VAL A 359 -16.51 15.09 -16.76
C VAL A 359 -17.25 16.33 -16.25
N ASP A 360 -16.70 16.95 -15.21
CA ASP A 360 -17.13 18.24 -14.71
C ASP A 360 -16.45 19.35 -15.51
N TYR A 361 -17.26 20.07 -16.30
CA TYR A 361 -16.83 21.18 -17.17
C TYR A 361 -16.96 22.55 -16.48
N SER A 362 -17.09 22.59 -15.15
CA SER A 362 -17.19 23.85 -14.42
C SER A 362 -15.95 24.73 -14.64
N PRO A 363 -16.09 26.06 -14.78
CA PRO A 363 -14.97 26.97 -15.05
C PRO A 363 -13.83 26.89 -14.02
N GLU A 364 -14.14 26.45 -12.81
CA GLU A 364 -13.17 26.17 -11.73
C GLU A 364 -12.24 24.97 -12.00
N HIS A 365 -12.47 24.22 -13.07
CA HIS A 365 -11.58 23.14 -13.55
C HIS A 365 -10.81 23.51 -14.82
N HIS A 366 -10.95 24.74 -15.31
CA HIS A 366 -10.10 25.29 -16.37
C HIS A 366 -8.83 25.86 -15.74
N LEU A 367 -7.84 25.00 -15.57
CA LEU A 367 -6.53 25.30 -15.00
C LEU A 367 -5.59 25.70 -16.13
N GLU A 368 -4.91 26.84 -15.97
CA GLU A 368 -3.79 27.21 -16.85
C GLU A 368 -2.59 26.32 -16.51
N LEU A 369 -2.00 25.71 -17.53
CA LEU A 369 -0.85 24.81 -17.43
C LEU A 369 0.28 25.30 -18.32
N GLU A 370 1.51 25.20 -17.82
CA GLU A 370 2.73 25.52 -18.56
C GLU A 370 3.37 24.24 -19.12
N GLN A 371 3.77 24.26 -20.38
CA GLN A 371 4.37 23.12 -21.07
C GLN A 371 5.90 23.18 -21.01
N GLY A 372 6.57 22.09 -21.38
CA GLY A 372 8.04 22.01 -21.38
C GLY A 372 8.75 23.04 -22.27
N ASP A 373 8.06 23.64 -23.25
CA ASP A 373 8.57 24.72 -24.11
C ASP A 373 8.22 26.14 -23.59
N GLY A 374 7.65 26.25 -22.39
CA GLY A 374 7.24 27.50 -21.76
C GLY A 374 5.91 28.07 -22.28
N SER A 375 5.31 27.46 -23.31
CA SER A 375 3.97 27.85 -23.77
C SER A 375 2.89 27.39 -22.78
N ARG A 376 1.71 28.01 -22.83
CA ARG A 376 0.60 27.71 -21.92
C ARG A 376 -0.65 27.23 -22.63
N PHE A 377 -1.43 26.41 -21.92
CA PHE A 377 -2.72 25.89 -22.38
C PHE A 377 -3.66 25.67 -21.19
N PHE A 378 -4.95 25.42 -21.46
CA PHE A 378 -5.95 25.20 -20.42
C PHE A 378 -6.50 23.79 -20.46
N THR A 379 -6.80 23.24 -19.29
CA THR A 379 -7.67 22.07 -19.15
C THR A 379 -9.13 22.46 -19.43
N ILE A 380 -9.96 21.47 -19.77
CA ILE A 380 -11.36 21.70 -20.14
C ILE A 380 -12.35 21.23 -19.07
N GLY A 381 -11.87 20.51 -18.05
CA GLY A 381 -12.73 19.92 -17.04
C GLY A 381 -11.96 18.97 -16.13
N CYS A 382 -12.67 18.27 -15.26
CA CYS A 382 -12.11 17.33 -14.30
C CYS A 382 -12.97 16.07 -14.15
N ILE A 383 -12.34 14.91 -13.98
CA ILE A 383 -13.00 13.68 -13.55
C ILE A 383 -12.71 13.51 -12.07
N HIS A 384 -13.72 13.66 -11.24
CA HIS A 384 -13.60 13.56 -9.79
C HIS A 384 -13.51 12.11 -9.33
N ASN A 385 -12.66 11.85 -8.34
CA ASN A 385 -12.59 10.60 -7.60
C ASN A 385 -12.45 9.34 -8.48
N ALA A 386 -11.73 9.45 -9.60
CA ALA A 386 -11.52 8.33 -10.50
C ALA A 386 -10.62 7.28 -9.83
N THR A 387 -11.04 6.02 -9.90
CA THR A 387 -10.38 4.90 -9.23
C THR A 387 -9.35 4.26 -10.15
N TRP A 388 -8.08 4.38 -9.79
CA TRP A 388 -6.97 3.70 -10.44
C TRP A 388 -6.65 2.37 -9.75
N THR A 389 -6.52 1.30 -10.55
CA THR A 389 -6.08 -0.03 -10.12
C THR A 389 -4.80 -0.42 -10.87
N PHE A 390 -3.75 -0.81 -10.13
CA PHE A 390 -2.47 -1.20 -10.72
C PHE A 390 -2.54 -2.59 -11.35
N GLY A 391 -2.27 -2.71 -12.66
CA GLY A 391 -2.28 -3.99 -13.40
C GLY A 391 -3.47 -4.88 -13.07
N ASP A 392 -3.17 -6.13 -12.71
CA ASP A 392 -4.12 -7.13 -12.20
C ASP A 392 -4.16 -7.23 -10.67
N SER A 393 -3.57 -6.26 -9.96
CA SER A 393 -3.60 -6.20 -8.50
C SER A 393 -4.99 -5.84 -7.96
N GLU A 394 -5.18 -6.08 -6.66
CA GLU A 394 -6.35 -5.63 -5.89
C GLU A 394 -6.15 -4.22 -5.30
N GLN A 395 -4.98 -3.60 -5.50
CA GLN A 395 -4.67 -2.28 -4.94
C GLN A 395 -5.34 -1.18 -5.77
N GLN A 396 -6.17 -0.37 -5.11
CA GLN A 396 -6.93 0.73 -5.70
C GLN A 396 -6.64 2.05 -5.01
N THR A 397 -6.69 3.14 -5.77
CA THR A 397 -6.49 4.52 -5.28
C THR A 397 -7.44 5.45 -6.02
N SER A 398 -7.89 6.53 -5.39
CA SER A 398 -8.82 7.47 -6.04
C SER A 398 -8.21 8.85 -6.18
N TRP A 399 -8.28 9.41 -7.38
CA TRP A 399 -7.62 10.65 -7.78
C TRP A 399 -8.49 11.46 -8.73
N ASP A 400 -8.29 12.78 -8.72
CA ASP A 400 -8.92 13.68 -9.67
C ASP A 400 -8.02 13.81 -10.91
N PHE A 401 -8.61 13.70 -12.10
CA PHE A 401 -7.90 13.81 -13.37
C PHE A 401 -8.41 15.01 -14.15
N TYR A 402 -7.53 15.96 -14.48
CA TYR A 402 -7.90 17.06 -15.35
C TYR A 402 -7.95 16.60 -16.81
N VAL A 403 -8.98 17.06 -17.52
CA VAL A 403 -9.23 16.65 -18.91
C VAL A 403 -8.56 17.64 -19.86
N VAL A 404 -7.88 17.09 -20.87
CA VAL A 404 -7.21 17.85 -21.93
C VAL A 404 -7.68 17.32 -23.29
N ASN A 405 -8.03 18.21 -24.22
CA ASN A 405 -8.57 17.83 -25.53
C ASN A 405 -7.61 16.95 -26.33
N ASP A 406 -6.41 17.46 -26.61
CA ASP A 406 -5.45 16.88 -27.56
C ASP A 406 -4.24 16.27 -26.85
N LEU A 407 -4.46 15.65 -25.68
CA LEU A 407 -3.40 14.97 -24.94
C LEU A 407 -2.91 13.76 -25.76
N PRO A 408 -1.62 13.64 -26.07
CA PRO A 408 -1.10 12.58 -26.95
C PRO A 408 -1.02 11.20 -26.27
N VAL A 409 -1.36 11.12 -24.98
CA VAL A 409 -1.47 9.89 -24.20
C VAL A 409 -2.85 9.81 -23.56
N ASP A 410 -3.36 8.60 -23.32
CA ASP A 410 -4.67 8.40 -22.69
C ASP A 410 -4.70 8.97 -21.27
N ILE A 411 -3.66 8.68 -20.49
CA ILE A 411 -3.50 9.11 -19.10
C ILE A 411 -2.05 9.51 -18.87
N LEU A 412 -1.85 10.60 -18.12
CA LEU A 412 -0.56 11.05 -17.61
C LEU A 412 -0.62 11.15 -16.08
N PHE A 413 0.39 10.60 -15.40
CA PHE A 413 0.51 10.71 -13.95
C PHE A 413 1.48 11.80 -13.53
N SER A 414 1.12 12.50 -12.46
CA SER A 414 1.94 13.54 -11.84
C SER A 414 3.12 12.97 -11.06
N ASN A 415 4.09 13.83 -10.80
CA ASN A 415 5.22 13.55 -9.93
C ASN A 415 4.78 13.11 -8.52
N GLU A 416 3.75 13.73 -7.94
CA GLU A 416 3.22 13.41 -6.61
C GLU A 416 2.79 11.94 -6.55
N PHE A 417 1.94 11.52 -7.50
CA PHE A 417 1.49 10.14 -7.59
C PHE A 417 2.66 9.16 -7.76
N ILE A 418 3.61 9.49 -8.64
CA ILE A 418 4.75 8.63 -8.95
C ILE A 418 5.64 8.41 -7.73
N PHE A 419 5.95 9.48 -7.00
CA PHE A 419 6.83 9.42 -5.83
C PHE A 419 6.11 8.89 -4.59
N GLU A 420 4.83 9.17 -4.39
CA GLU A 420 4.01 8.62 -3.29
C GLU A 420 3.94 7.09 -3.35
N PHE A 421 3.67 6.54 -4.54
CA PHE A 421 3.56 5.09 -4.71
C PHE A 421 4.89 4.39 -5.01
N ASP A 422 5.99 5.13 -5.09
CA ASP A 422 7.31 4.62 -5.46
C ASP A 422 7.23 3.74 -6.73
N LEU A 423 6.61 4.31 -7.76
CA LEU A 423 6.03 3.56 -8.87
C LEU A 423 7.04 2.66 -9.58
N PHE A 424 8.22 3.20 -9.88
CA PHE A 424 9.29 2.52 -10.61
C PHE A 424 10.00 1.43 -9.80
N SER A 425 9.77 1.32 -8.48
CA SER A 425 10.33 0.24 -7.66
C SER A 425 9.29 -0.80 -7.27
N LYS A 426 8.10 -0.37 -6.84
CA LYS A 426 7.05 -1.29 -6.37
C LYS A 426 6.24 -1.90 -7.52
N PHE A 427 6.06 -1.15 -8.61
CA PHE A 427 5.16 -1.52 -9.71
C PHE A 427 5.89 -1.68 -11.05
N GLU A 428 7.22 -1.82 -11.05
CA GLU A 428 8.04 -2.03 -12.26
C GLU A 428 7.53 -3.18 -13.14
N HIS A 429 7.01 -4.24 -12.52
CA HIS A 429 6.48 -5.43 -13.19
C HIS A 429 5.18 -5.18 -14.00
N PHE A 430 4.53 -4.03 -13.83
CA PHE A 430 3.39 -3.58 -14.62
C PHE A 430 3.77 -2.58 -15.72
N MET A 431 5.04 -2.23 -15.85
CA MET A 431 5.52 -1.34 -16.92
C MET A 431 5.66 -2.11 -18.25
N VAL A 432 5.23 -1.49 -19.35
CA VAL A 432 5.24 -2.04 -20.71
C VAL A 432 5.67 -0.98 -21.73
N ASP A 433 6.27 -1.37 -22.86
CA ASP A 433 6.69 -0.44 -23.92
C ASP A 433 5.60 -0.27 -25.01
N HIS A 434 5.28 0.98 -25.36
CA HIS A 434 4.15 1.38 -26.22
C HIS A 434 4.33 1.06 -27.71
N GLU A 435 5.55 1.01 -28.26
CA GLU A 435 5.78 0.70 -29.69
C GLU A 435 5.30 -0.71 -30.10
N PHE A 436 5.13 -1.63 -29.15
CA PHE A 436 4.57 -2.97 -29.40
C PHE A 436 3.03 -3.00 -29.47
N SER A 437 2.38 -1.83 -29.52
CA SER A 437 0.94 -1.65 -29.28
C SER A 437 0.14 -1.07 -30.47
N LEU A 438 0.79 -0.55 -31.51
CA LEU A 438 0.10 0.13 -32.62
C LEU A 438 -0.45 -0.87 -33.66
N GLY A 439 -1.72 -1.26 -33.49
CA GLY A 439 -2.45 -2.05 -34.48
C GLY A 439 -3.93 -2.36 -34.17
N SER A 440 -4.77 -1.34 -33.94
CA SER A 440 -6.27 -1.34 -33.99
C SER A 440 -7.06 -2.39 -33.14
N PRO A 441 -8.40 -2.22 -32.93
CA PRO A 441 -9.02 -2.24 -31.61
C PRO A 441 -9.41 -3.65 -31.18
N GLY A 442 -8.70 -4.15 -30.17
CA GLY A 442 -8.93 -5.48 -29.62
C GLY A 442 -7.73 -6.02 -28.83
N PHE A 443 -7.13 -5.18 -27.99
CA PHE A 443 -6.18 -5.55 -26.93
C PHE A 443 -5.00 -6.48 -27.32
N TYR A 444 -3.88 -5.82 -27.67
CA TYR A 444 -2.48 -6.15 -27.35
C TYR A 444 -1.95 -7.54 -27.72
N ASN A 445 -1.43 -7.66 -28.94
CA ASN A 445 -0.51 -8.73 -29.33
C ASN A 445 0.90 -8.40 -28.80
N VAL A 446 1.24 -8.79 -27.57
CA VAL A 446 2.64 -8.71 -27.11
C VAL A 446 3.43 -9.74 -27.90
N ARG A 447 4.16 -9.29 -28.92
CA ARG A 447 5.00 -10.16 -29.75
C ARG A 447 6.32 -10.45 -29.05
N LEU A 448 6.35 -11.47 -28.21
CA LEU A 448 7.47 -11.82 -27.36
C LEU A 448 8.56 -12.60 -28.08
N ILE A 449 8.20 -13.39 -29.10
CA ILE A 449 9.13 -14.30 -29.80
C ILE A 449 9.33 -13.98 -31.29
N SER A 450 8.51 -13.10 -31.86
CA SER A 450 8.56 -12.72 -33.28
C SER A 450 9.92 -12.21 -33.78
N LYS A 451 10.72 -11.58 -32.91
CA LYS A 451 12.01 -10.98 -33.28
C LYS A 451 13.13 -12.00 -33.52
N TYR A 452 12.95 -13.26 -33.17
CA TYR A 452 14.01 -14.27 -33.25
C TYR A 452 14.00 -15.07 -34.56
N SER A 453 12.86 -15.24 -35.22
CA SER A 453 12.78 -15.78 -36.58
C SER A 453 11.44 -15.46 -37.28
N PRO A 454 11.39 -15.46 -38.63
CA PRO A 454 10.15 -15.28 -39.38
C PRO A 454 9.09 -16.35 -39.07
N GLU A 455 9.52 -17.59 -38.81
CA GLU A 455 8.61 -18.67 -38.46
C GLU A 455 8.03 -18.50 -37.04
N LEU A 456 8.81 -17.99 -36.08
CA LEU A 456 8.31 -17.64 -34.75
C LEU A 456 7.31 -16.46 -34.82
N ALA A 457 7.54 -15.50 -35.72
CA ALA A 457 6.60 -14.41 -35.95
C ALA A 457 5.25 -14.94 -36.48
N ARG A 458 5.27 -15.87 -37.45
CA ARG A 458 4.07 -16.51 -37.98
C ARG A 458 3.32 -17.31 -36.92
N LEU A 459 4.02 -18.15 -36.16
CA LEU A 459 3.41 -18.96 -35.10
C LEU A 459 2.80 -18.09 -34.00
N GLU A 460 3.45 -16.99 -33.62
CA GLU A 460 2.93 -16.05 -32.63
C GLU A 460 1.66 -15.32 -33.11
N GLU A 461 1.59 -14.97 -34.39
CA GLU A 461 0.41 -14.38 -35.03
C GLU A 461 -0.78 -15.34 -35.04
N GLU A 462 -0.56 -16.60 -35.42
CA GLU A 462 -1.61 -17.63 -35.40
C GLU A 462 -2.18 -17.88 -33.99
N SER A 463 -1.34 -17.82 -32.94
CA SER A 463 -1.77 -18.01 -31.55
C SER A 463 -2.81 -16.97 -31.10
N ASN A 464 -2.69 -15.73 -31.60
CA ASN A 464 -3.57 -14.62 -31.22
C ASN A 464 -4.96 -14.74 -31.86
N ASN A 465 -5.06 -15.32 -33.06
CA ASN A 465 -6.32 -15.48 -33.78
C ASN A 465 -7.19 -16.64 -33.26
N ASP A 466 -6.58 -17.66 -32.65
CA ASP A 466 -7.26 -18.90 -32.26
C ASP A 466 -7.93 -18.88 -30.87
N LEU A 467 -7.88 -17.76 -30.13
CA LEU A 467 -8.31 -17.70 -28.72
C LEU A 467 -9.80 -18.02 -28.48
N ARG A 468 -10.63 -17.97 -29.53
CA ARG A 468 -12.09 -18.13 -29.48
C ARG A 468 -12.60 -19.49 -29.99
N SER A 469 -11.72 -20.39 -30.43
CA SER A 469 -12.12 -21.69 -31.01
C SER A 469 -12.26 -22.81 -29.94
N PRO A 470 -13.24 -23.73 -30.06
CA PRO A 470 -13.32 -24.92 -29.21
C PRO A 470 -12.07 -25.81 -29.27
N SER A 471 -11.32 -25.76 -30.38
CA SER A 471 -10.09 -26.53 -30.58
C SER A 471 -8.81 -25.78 -30.14
N ALA A 472 -8.93 -24.54 -29.64
CA ALA A 472 -7.81 -23.65 -29.33
C ALA A 472 -6.74 -24.28 -28.42
N VAL A 473 -7.14 -25.10 -27.45
CA VAL A 473 -6.21 -25.79 -26.53
C VAL A 473 -5.37 -26.83 -27.26
N ARG A 474 -5.99 -27.59 -28.17
CA ARG A 474 -5.28 -28.60 -28.96
C ARG A 474 -4.33 -27.94 -29.95
N VAL A 475 -4.78 -26.89 -30.62
CA VAL A 475 -3.96 -26.14 -31.59
C VAL A 475 -2.79 -25.44 -30.90
N GLU A 476 -3.01 -24.84 -29.73
CA GLU A 476 -1.94 -24.19 -28.96
C GLU A 476 -0.89 -25.20 -28.45
N ARG A 477 -1.25 -26.42 -28.09
CA ARG A 477 -0.27 -27.46 -27.72
C ARG A 477 0.68 -27.78 -28.88
N VAL A 478 0.11 -28.02 -30.07
CA VAL A 478 0.88 -28.25 -31.30
C VAL A 478 1.78 -27.04 -31.62
N ARG A 479 1.28 -25.83 -31.38
CA ARG A 479 2.03 -24.59 -31.60
C ARG A 479 3.20 -24.42 -30.64
N ARG A 480 3.04 -24.79 -29.36
CA ARG A 480 4.14 -24.78 -28.38
C ARG A 480 5.26 -25.74 -28.76
N ASP A 481 4.93 -26.88 -29.36
CA ASP A 481 5.94 -27.82 -29.87
C ASP A 481 6.67 -27.22 -31.10
N ARG A 482 5.94 -26.65 -32.07
CA ARG A 482 6.57 -25.96 -33.22
C ARG A 482 7.46 -24.79 -32.82
N ILE A 483 7.03 -23.99 -31.83
CA ILE A 483 7.84 -22.88 -31.29
C ILE A 483 9.09 -23.42 -30.61
N ARG A 484 9.00 -24.52 -29.85
CA ARG A 484 10.15 -25.16 -29.23
C ARG A 484 11.16 -25.60 -30.28
N ASP A 485 10.71 -26.32 -31.31
CA ASP A 485 11.57 -26.82 -32.38
C ASP A 485 12.23 -25.66 -33.15
N THR A 486 11.49 -24.58 -33.38
CA THR A 486 12.01 -23.38 -34.07
C THR A 486 13.01 -22.61 -33.19
N ILE A 487 12.82 -22.56 -31.87
CA ILE A 487 13.79 -21.99 -30.94
C ILE A 487 15.05 -22.87 -30.89
N ASP A 488 14.90 -24.19 -30.86
CA ASP A 488 16.02 -25.14 -30.82
C ASP A 488 16.86 -25.09 -32.11
N ALA A 489 16.25 -24.71 -33.23
CA ALA A 489 16.89 -24.53 -34.54
C ALA A 489 17.57 -23.16 -34.75
N LEU A 490 17.55 -22.24 -33.77
CA LEU A 490 18.26 -20.95 -33.89
C LEU A 490 19.78 -21.15 -33.81
N ASP A 491 20.55 -20.46 -34.66
CA ASP A 491 22.00 -20.62 -34.75
C ASP A 491 22.79 -20.09 -33.51
N ASP A 492 22.14 -19.29 -32.65
CA ASP A 492 22.78 -18.58 -31.54
C ASP A 492 22.23 -19.03 -30.16
N PRO A 493 23.04 -19.72 -29.33
CA PRO A 493 22.64 -20.21 -28.00
C PRO A 493 22.16 -19.12 -27.01
N ALA A 494 22.65 -17.88 -27.14
CA ALA A 494 22.19 -16.76 -26.32
C ALA A 494 20.78 -16.34 -26.73
N LYS A 495 20.50 -16.28 -28.04
CA LYS A 495 19.15 -16.04 -28.57
C LYS A 495 18.20 -17.19 -28.24
N GLN A 496 18.66 -18.44 -28.26
CA GLN A 496 17.86 -19.58 -27.80
C GLN A 496 17.41 -19.40 -26.35
N SER A 497 18.34 -19.05 -25.46
CA SER A 497 18.07 -18.88 -24.03
C SER A 497 17.09 -17.73 -23.78
N GLU A 498 17.27 -16.59 -24.47
CA GLU A 498 16.36 -15.45 -24.38
C GLU A 498 14.97 -15.79 -24.95
N ALA A 499 14.91 -16.44 -26.12
CA ALA A 499 13.67 -16.86 -26.76
C ALA A 499 12.88 -17.87 -25.91
N ARG A 500 13.54 -18.79 -25.19
CA ARG A 500 12.88 -19.69 -24.23
C ARG A 500 12.22 -18.94 -23.07
N VAL A 501 12.88 -17.90 -22.55
CA VAL A 501 12.32 -17.06 -21.48
C VAL A 501 11.10 -16.30 -21.99
N LYS A 502 11.19 -15.73 -23.19
CA LYS A 502 10.10 -15.00 -23.85
C LYS A 502 8.93 -15.92 -24.23
N GLU A 503 9.19 -17.13 -24.72
CA GLU A 503 8.14 -18.12 -25.00
C GLU A 503 7.41 -18.54 -23.72
N LYS A 504 8.13 -18.73 -22.61
CA LYS A 504 7.52 -19.03 -21.31
C LYS A 504 6.59 -17.90 -20.84
N GLN A 505 6.98 -16.65 -21.10
CA GLN A 505 6.15 -15.49 -20.82
C GLN A 505 4.90 -15.45 -21.72
N ARG A 506 5.03 -15.77 -23.00
CA ARG A 506 3.92 -15.86 -23.96
C ARG A 506 2.91 -16.94 -23.57
N GLN A 507 3.38 -18.14 -23.21
CA GLN A 507 2.52 -19.24 -22.73
C GLN A 507 1.73 -18.83 -21.48
N LYS A 508 2.37 -18.13 -20.53
CA LYS A 508 1.70 -17.61 -19.33
C LYS A 508 0.62 -16.60 -19.68
N GLN A 509 0.88 -15.69 -20.64
CA GLN A 509 -0.11 -14.73 -21.11
C GLN A 509 -1.29 -15.42 -21.80
N TRP A 510 -1.03 -16.40 -22.67
CA TRP A 510 -2.08 -17.17 -23.35
C TRP A 510 -2.95 -17.97 -22.35
N ASP A 511 -2.32 -18.63 -21.35
CA ASP A 511 -3.03 -19.37 -20.30
C ASP A 511 -3.93 -18.45 -19.46
N THR A 512 -3.45 -17.25 -19.12
CA THR A 512 -4.23 -16.23 -18.40
C THR A 512 -5.42 -15.77 -19.25
N ARG A 513 -5.21 -15.44 -20.53
CA ARG A 513 -6.29 -15.02 -21.44
C ARG A 513 -7.36 -16.10 -21.60
N ARG A 514 -6.96 -17.37 -21.66
CA ARG A 514 -7.91 -18.49 -21.77
C ARG A 514 -8.73 -18.70 -20.50
N LYS A 515 -8.11 -18.60 -19.32
CA LYS A 515 -8.85 -18.65 -18.05
C LYS A 515 -9.86 -17.50 -17.94
N GLU A 516 -9.47 -16.32 -18.38
CA GLU A 516 -10.35 -15.16 -18.41
C GLU A 516 -11.50 -15.36 -19.40
N HIS A 517 -11.24 -15.86 -20.61
CA HIS A 517 -12.28 -16.22 -21.58
C HIS A 517 -13.25 -17.29 -21.04
N GLU A 518 -12.75 -18.32 -20.35
CA GLU A 518 -13.58 -19.31 -19.65
C GLU A 518 -14.42 -18.71 -18.52
N ARG A 519 -13.84 -17.76 -17.77
CA ARG A 519 -14.55 -17.04 -16.71
C ARG A 519 -15.66 -16.17 -17.29
N GLN A 520 -15.39 -15.45 -18.37
CA GLN A 520 -16.36 -14.60 -19.07
C GLN A 520 -17.47 -15.44 -19.72
N GLN A 521 -17.15 -16.59 -20.32
CA GLN A 521 -18.18 -17.53 -20.82
C GLN A 521 -19.04 -18.09 -19.67
N LYS A 522 -18.45 -18.41 -18.51
CA LYS A 522 -19.20 -18.86 -17.33
C LYS A 522 -20.07 -17.76 -16.72
N LEU A 523 -19.62 -16.50 -16.76
CA LEU A 523 -20.40 -15.35 -16.28
C LEU A 523 -21.53 -14.97 -17.24
N ALA A 524 -21.30 -15.08 -18.55
CA ALA A 524 -22.34 -14.91 -19.56
C ALA A 524 -23.40 -16.02 -19.53
N ALA A 525 -23.09 -17.16 -18.91
CA ALA A 525 -24.01 -18.29 -18.77
C ALA A 525 -24.93 -18.23 -17.52
N ILE A 526 -24.85 -17.17 -16.70
CA ILE A 526 -25.61 -17.05 -15.43
C ILE A 526 -26.46 -15.76 -15.44
N ASP A 527 -27.63 -15.80 -16.11
CA ASP A 527 -29.01 -15.45 -15.64
C ASP A 527 -30.00 -15.21 -16.83
N PRO A 528 -31.31 -15.55 -16.78
CA PRO A 528 -31.95 -16.83 -16.49
C PRO A 528 -32.74 -17.40 -17.69
N GLY A 529 -32.65 -18.70 -17.95
CA GLY A 529 -33.52 -19.36 -18.93
C GLY A 529 -33.22 -20.84 -19.15
N GLN A 530 -33.89 -21.69 -18.38
CA GLN A 530 -34.15 -23.12 -18.61
C GLN A 530 -32.98 -24.13 -18.59
N ALA A 531 -33.09 -25.02 -17.59
CA ALA A 531 -32.71 -26.43 -17.49
C ALA A 531 -31.88 -27.09 -18.61
N THR A 532 -30.81 -27.82 -18.24
CA THR A 532 -30.83 -29.30 -18.06
C THR A 532 -29.45 -29.84 -17.71
N ALA A 533 -29.46 -31.05 -17.12
CA ALA A 533 -28.35 -31.74 -16.47
C ALA A 533 -27.33 -32.39 -17.42
N GLN A 534 -26.16 -32.71 -16.85
CA GLN A 534 -25.10 -33.70 -17.19
C GLN A 534 -23.73 -33.01 -16.97
N GLY A 535 -22.70 -33.54 -16.32
CA GLY A 535 -22.34 -34.88 -15.93
C GLY A 535 -20.83 -35.02 -16.14
N GLU A 536 -20.08 -35.18 -15.04
CA GLU A 536 -18.72 -35.77 -14.91
C GLU A 536 -17.49 -35.13 -15.59
N GLY A 537 -16.35 -35.22 -14.87
CA GLY A 537 -15.01 -34.99 -15.43
C GLY A 537 -13.94 -34.63 -14.40
N ASP A 538 -13.43 -35.63 -13.67
CA ASP A 538 -12.19 -35.57 -12.90
C ASP A 538 -11.01 -35.08 -13.75
N GLY A 539 -10.13 -34.26 -13.16
CA GLY A 539 -8.93 -33.75 -13.82
C GLY A 539 -7.82 -33.36 -12.85
N GLN A 540 -6.85 -34.26 -12.70
CA GLN A 540 -5.60 -34.14 -11.93
C GLN A 540 -4.96 -32.73 -11.91
N GLN A 541 -4.67 -32.24 -10.70
CA GLN A 541 -3.72 -31.15 -10.47
C GLN A 541 -2.27 -31.62 -10.69
N SER A 542 -1.56 -30.97 -11.62
CA SER A 542 -0.10 -31.05 -11.78
C SER A 542 0.62 -29.93 -11.00
N PRO A 543 1.89 -30.12 -10.58
CA PRO A 543 2.46 -29.50 -9.39
C PRO A 543 3.01 -28.08 -9.61
N LYS A 544 2.82 -27.21 -8.61
CA LYS A 544 3.36 -25.84 -8.57
C LYS A 544 4.90 -25.85 -8.45
N PRO A 545 5.63 -24.90 -9.09
CA PRO A 545 7.09 -24.81 -8.96
C PRO A 545 7.50 -24.40 -7.53
N LYS A 546 8.53 -25.08 -7.01
CA LYS A 546 9.07 -24.90 -5.65
C LYS A 546 9.58 -23.47 -5.45
N LYS A 547 9.03 -22.77 -4.45
CA LYS A 547 9.60 -21.51 -3.92
C LYS A 547 11.05 -21.78 -3.48
N HIS A 548 11.96 -20.88 -3.81
CA HIS A 548 13.32 -20.90 -3.28
C HIS A 548 13.25 -20.75 -1.75
N CYS A 549 13.61 -21.80 -1.01
CA CYS A 549 13.76 -21.73 0.44
C CYS A 549 15.06 -21.00 0.76
N ARG A 550 14.98 -19.92 1.55
CA ARG A 550 16.16 -19.28 2.13
C ARG A 550 16.92 -20.31 3.01
N PRO A 551 18.24 -20.20 3.16
CA PRO A 551 19.03 -21.02 4.08
C PRO A 551 18.38 -21.13 5.48
N PRO A 552 18.34 -22.32 6.10
CA PRO A 552 17.82 -22.48 7.46
C PRO A 552 18.54 -21.56 8.45
N ARG A 553 17.80 -21.03 9.43
CA ARG A 553 18.31 -20.16 10.53
C ARG A 553 18.87 -18.79 10.11
N GLN A 554 18.74 -18.40 8.84
CA GLN A 554 19.21 -17.09 8.38
C GLN A 554 18.30 -15.93 8.82
N ASP A 555 16.98 -16.14 8.78
CA ASP A 555 15.97 -15.11 9.02
C ASP A 555 14.79 -15.70 9.78
N PHE A 556 14.13 -14.88 10.61
CA PHE A 556 12.82 -15.23 11.14
C PHE A 556 11.77 -15.22 10.02
N ASN A 557 10.97 -16.29 9.97
CA ASN A 557 9.81 -16.42 9.09
C ASN A 557 8.76 -17.31 9.76
N TYR A 558 7.66 -16.71 10.22
CA TYR A 558 6.58 -17.43 10.86
C TYR A 558 5.95 -18.44 9.88
N ASN A 559 5.79 -19.69 10.32
CA ASN A 559 5.30 -20.76 9.46
C ASN A 559 4.48 -21.80 10.23
N ASN A 560 3.15 -21.76 10.04
CA ASN A 560 2.21 -22.74 10.59
C ASN A 560 2.54 -24.19 10.22
N PHE A 561 3.14 -24.45 9.05
CA PHE A 561 3.56 -25.79 8.68
C PHE A 561 4.73 -26.31 9.51
N GLY A 562 5.57 -25.41 10.05
CA GLY A 562 6.62 -25.78 11.01
C GLY A 562 6.03 -26.36 12.30
N TYR A 563 5.05 -25.66 12.88
CA TYR A 563 4.30 -26.16 14.04
C TYR A 563 3.51 -27.44 13.73
N HIS A 564 3.01 -27.57 12.50
CA HIS A 564 2.37 -28.81 12.05
C HIS A 564 3.35 -29.99 12.05
N ALA A 565 4.56 -29.79 11.53
CA ALA A 565 5.59 -30.82 11.51
C ALA A 565 5.98 -31.28 12.92
N VAL A 566 6.10 -30.36 13.89
CA VAL A 566 6.34 -30.70 15.30
C VAL A 566 5.21 -31.57 15.87
N GLY A 567 3.95 -31.23 15.58
CA GLY A 567 2.81 -32.06 15.99
C GLY A 567 2.87 -33.49 15.43
N CYS A 568 3.21 -33.63 14.14
CA CYS A 568 3.41 -34.94 13.50
C CYS A 568 4.58 -35.73 14.12
N ILE A 569 5.65 -35.05 14.54
CA ILE A 569 6.78 -35.67 15.25
C ILE A 569 6.30 -36.21 16.61
N ASN A 570 5.55 -35.43 17.37
CA ASN A 570 5.00 -35.85 18.65
C ASN A 570 4.10 -37.09 18.50
N GLU A 571 3.20 -37.11 17.52
CA GLU A 571 2.34 -38.27 17.23
C GLU A 571 3.17 -39.51 16.86
N LYS A 572 4.23 -39.32 16.07
CA LYS A 572 5.08 -40.42 15.62
C LYS A 572 5.91 -41.01 16.76
N ILE A 573 6.44 -40.18 17.65
CA ILE A 573 7.29 -40.62 18.78
C ILE A 573 6.43 -41.24 19.88
N SER A 574 5.31 -40.61 20.23
CA SER A 574 4.46 -41.04 21.34
C SER A 574 3.51 -42.19 20.98
N GLY A 575 3.18 -42.37 19.69
CA GLY A 575 2.23 -43.37 19.22
C GLY A 575 0.76 -43.02 19.45
N ILE A 576 0.47 -41.87 20.08
CA ILE A 576 -0.87 -41.35 20.36
C ILE A 576 -1.16 -40.11 19.51
N SER A 577 -2.43 -39.70 19.43
CA SER A 577 -2.81 -38.49 18.68
C SER A 577 -2.24 -37.22 19.33
N TYR A 578 -2.06 -36.14 18.56
CA TYR A 578 -1.54 -34.89 19.11
C TYR A 578 -2.44 -34.31 20.21
N GLY A 579 -3.76 -34.49 20.06
CA GLY A 579 -4.74 -34.08 21.06
C GLY A 579 -4.58 -34.86 22.37
N GLU A 580 -4.44 -36.17 22.28
CA GLU A 580 -4.20 -37.05 23.44
C GLU A 580 -2.84 -36.78 24.09
N PHE A 581 -1.82 -36.51 23.27
CA PHE A 581 -0.50 -36.10 23.75
C PHE A 581 -0.56 -34.82 24.58
N LEU A 582 -1.24 -33.77 24.08
CA LEU A 582 -1.44 -32.53 24.84
C LEU A 582 -2.27 -32.78 26.11
N ALA A 583 -3.33 -33.58 26.01
CA ALA A 583 -4.19 -33.89 27.15
C ALA A 583 -3.39 -34.57 28.28
N ASN A 584 -2.54 -35.54 27.94
CA ASN A 584 -1.79 -36.31 28.93
C ASN A 584 -0.55 -35.57 29.46
N ARG A 585 0.08 -34.72 28.65
CA ARG A 585 1.35 -34.04 29.01
C ARG A 585 1.18 -32.63 29.55
N ILE A 586 0.06 -31.97 29.27
CA ILE A 586 -0.16 -30.56 29.63
C ILE A 586 -1.53 -30.34 30.27
N LEU A 587 -2.62 -30.72 29.60
CA LEU A 587 -3.96 -30.29 30.02
C LEU A 587 -4.41 -30.95 31.33
N LYS A 588 -4.32 -32.28 31.43
CA LYS A 588 -4.71 -33.00 32.66
C LYS A 588 -3.78 -32.68 33.83
N PRO A 589 -2.44 -32.65 33.68
CA PRO A 589 -1.56 -32.30 34.80
C PRO A 589 -1.78 -30.89 35.36
N LEU A 590 -2.20 -29.95 34.53
CA LEU A 590 -2.50 -28.58 34.95
C LEU A 590 -3.98 -28.30 35.22
N ASP A 591 -4.83 -29.33 35.24
CA ASP A 591 -6.28 -29.22 35.44
C ASP A 591 -6.98 -28.22 34.49
N MET A 592 -6.53 -28.17 33.22
CA MET A 592 -7.10 -27.34 32.17
C MET A 592 -8.37 -27.97 31.58
N THR A 593 -9.44 -27.98 32.38
CA THR A 593 -10.71 -28.68 32.11
C THR A 593 -11.56 -28.10 30.98
N TRP A 594 -11.28 -26.88 30.54
CA TRP A 594 -12.00 -26.17 29.47
C TRP A 594 -11.10 -25.86 28.26
N THR A 595 -10.13 -26.74 28.03
CA THR A 595 -9.22 -26.68 26.89
C THR A 595 -9.33 -27.95 26.06
N PHE A 596 -9.62 -27.77 24.77
CA PHE A 596 -9.94 -28.87 23.88
C PHE A 596 -9.18 -28.76 22.57
N THR A 597 -8.83 -29.92 22.05
CA THR A 597 -8.19 -30.08 20.76
C THR A 597 -9.26 -30.42 19.70
N GLU A 598 -10.44 -30.88 20.10
CA GLU A 598 -11.56 -31.13 19.18
C GLU A 598 -12.58 -29.99 19.22
N GLN A 599 -13.48 -29.95 18.24
CA GLN A 599 -14.57 -28.97 18.26
C GLN A 599 -15.65 -29.46 19.24
N PRO A 600 -15.90 -28.75 20.36
CA PRO A 600 -16.95 -29.14 21.27
C PRO A 600 -18.32 -28.98 20.62
N SER A 601 -19.29 -29.75 21.10
CA SER A 601 -20.62 -29.78 20.51
C SER A 601 -21.28 -28.40 20.69
N ARG A 602 -22.02 -27.92 19.68
CA ARG A 602 -22.78 -26.65 19.82
C ARG A 602 -23.82 -26.70 20.95
N MET A 603 -24.10 -27.87 21.51
CA MET A 603 -25.11 -28.07 22.56
C MET A 603 -24.62 -27.69 23.96
N ASP A 604 -23.32 -27.46 24.15
CA ASP A 604 -22.76 -27.17 25.49
C ASP A 604 -22.99 -25.73 25.97
N GLY A 605 -23.51 -24.83 25.11
CA GLY A 605 -23.97 -23.47 25.44
C GLY A 605 -22.89 -22.46 25.88
N ASN A 606 -21.77 -22.93 26.43
CA ASN A 606 -20.67 -22.15 26.99
C ASN A 606 -19.45 -22.12 26.05
N ILE A 607 -19.69 -21.81 24.78
CA ILE A 607 -18.65 -21.74 23.74
C ILE A 607 -18.77 -20.39 23.03
N SER A 608 -17.65 -19.67 22.93
CA SER A 608 -17.59 -18.44 22.13
C SER A 608 -17.66 -18.77 20.65
N VAL A 609 -18.65 -18.19 19.96
CA VAL A 609 -18.85 -18.33 18.52
C VAL A 609 -18.51 -17.01 17.82
N ALA A 610 -17.87 -17.12 16.66
CA ALA A 610 -17.48 -15.96 15.88
C ALA A 610 -18.69 -15.39 15.14
N TYR A 611 -18.79 -14.06 15.10
CA TYR A 611 -19.76 -13.33 14.30
C TYR A 611 -19.05 -12.28 13.46
N LEU A 612 -19.59 -12.02 12.28
CA LEU A 612 -19.18 -10.91 11.42
C LEU A 612 -20.37 -9.99 11.25
N ALA A 613 -20.15 -8.69 11.45
CA ALA A 613 -21.13 -7.67 11.11
C ALA A 613 -21.07 -7.43 9.59
N TYR A 614 -22.22 -7.58 8.93
CA TYR A 614 -22.34 -7.28 7.50
C TYR A 614 -22.74 -5.81 7.32
N HIS A 615 -22.75 -5.35 6.07
CA HIS A 615 -23.14 -3.98 5.69
C HIS A 615 -24.56 -3.60 6.18
N ASP A 616 -25.41 -4.59 6.46
CA ASP A 616 -26.75 -4.43 7.03
C ASP A 616 -26.76 -4.35 8.57
N LEU A 617 -25.57 -4.29 9.20
CA LEU A 617 -25.34 -4.34 10.65
C LEU A 617 -25.88 -5.61 11.32
N LYS A 618 -26.28 -6.62 10.55
CA LYS A 618 -26.72 -7.89 11.10
C LYS A 618 -25.50 -8.74 11.40
N LEU A 619 -25.42 -9.19 12.65
CA LEU A 619 -24.45 -10.18 13.06
C LEU A 619 -24.82 -11.51 12.42
N ARG A 620 -23.91 -12.04 11.60
CA ARG A 620 -24.04 -13.39 11.05
C ARG A 620 -22.96 -14.27 11.65
N GLY A 621 -23.38 -15.43 12.13
CA GLY A 621 -22.46 -16.41 12.69
C GLY A 621 -21.48 -16.89 11.63
N VAL A 622 -20.20 -16.83 11.95
CA VAL A 622 -19.12 -17.39 11.13
C VAL A 622 -18.99 -18.86 11.53
N PRO A 623 -19.09 -19.81 10.58
CA PRO A 623 -18.83 -21.20 10.89
C PRO A 623 -17.42 -21.37 11.46
N SER A 624 -17.30 -22.11 12.56
CA SER A 624 -15.99 -22.42 13.12
C SER A 624 -15.15 -23.15 12.07
N PRO A 625 -13.85 -22.79 11.89
CA PRO A 625 -12.95 -23.53 11.02
C PRO A 625 -12.96 -25.01 11.41
N ARG A 626 -13.09 -25.88 10.40
CA ARG A 626 -13.03 -27.34 10.56
C ARG A 626 -11.57 -27.77 10.77
N ILE A 627 -10.98 -27.33 11.89
CA ILE A 627 -9.63 -27.68 12.32
C ILE A 627 -9.78 -28.59 13.55
N SER A 628 -9.51 -29.88 13.37
CA SER A 628 -9.48 -30.93 14.38
C SER A 628 -8.20 -31.77 14.28
N SER A 629 -7.98 -32.69 15.23
CA SER A 629 -6.86 -33.65 15.27
C SER A 629 -6.61 -34.37 13.94
N ASP A 630 -7.67 -34.54 13.15
CA ASP A 630 -7.64 -35.22 11.86
C ASP A 630 -7.33 -34.32 10.66
N THR A 631 -7.10 -33.02 10.87
CA THR A 631 -6.93 -32.02 9.80
C THR A 631 -5.51 -31.47 9.70
N VAL A 632 -5.14 -30.98 8.51
CA VAL A 632 -3.82 -30.37 8.25
C VAL A 632 -3.69 -29.06 9.04
N ALA A 633 -2.50 -28.79 9.56
CA ALA A 633 -2.17 -27.61 10.39
C ALA A 633 -2.83 -27.55 11.78
N PHE A 634 -3.37 -28.68 12.26
CA PHE A 634 -4.02 -28.76 13.57
C PHE A 634 -3.17 -28.26 14.74
N SER A 635 -1.92 -28.70 14.85
CA SER A 635 -1.02 -28.29 15.94
C SER A 635 -0.52 -26.85 15.83
N ALA A 636 -0.88 -26.10 14.77
CA ALA A 636 -0.55 -24.69 14.62
C ALA A 636 -1.62 -23.74 15.17
N GLY A 637 -2.87 -24.20 15.36
CA GLY A 637 -3.96 -23.32 15.80
C GLY A 637 -5.29 -24.01 16.13
N GLY A 638 -5.29 -25.33 16.32
CA GLY A 638 -6.49 -26.13 16.56
C GLY A 638 -6.94 -26.24 18.02
N ILE A 639 -6.18 -25.67 18.95
CA ILE A 639 -6.50 -25.67 20.38
C ILE A 639 -7.54 -24.57 20.65
N ARG A 640 -8.59 -24.92 21.38
CA ARG A 640 -9.62 -24.01 21.89
C ARG A 640 -9.52 -24.01 23.41
N SER A 641 -9.44 -22.84 24.00
CA SER A 641 -9.26 -22.69 25.45
C SER A 641 -10.08 -21.52 25.97
N CYS A 642 -10.07 -21.34 27.29
CA CYS A 642 -10.65 -20.20 27.97
C CYS A 642 -9.55 -19.43 28.71
N LEU A 643 -9.84 -18.18 29.08
CA LEU A 643 -8.87 -17.33 29.78
C LEU A 643 -8.35 -17.95 31.08
N ARG A 644 -9.23 -18.63 31.83
CA ARG A 644 -8.86 -19.29 33.09
C ARG A 644 -7.76 -20.33 32.90
N ASP A 645 -7.95 -21.25 31.96
CA ASP A 645 -6.98 -22.33 31.70
C ASP A 645 -5.67 -21.77 31.12
N LEU A 646 -5.75 -20.77 30.23
CA LEU A 646 -4.56 -20.10 29.70
C LEU A 646 -3.76 -19.39 30.80
N LEU A 647 -4.41 -18.76 31.77
CA LEU A 647 -3.74 -18.14 32.92
C LEU A 647 -3.03 -19.18 33.80
N VAL A 648 -3.60 -20.38 33.96
CA VAL A 648 -2.93 -21.48 34.67
C VAL A 648 -1.67 -21.92 33.92
N PHE A 649 -1.78 -22.17 32.61
CA PHE A 649 -0.65 -22.61 31.79
C PHE A 649 0.47 -21.56 31.69
N TYR A 650 0.15 -20.33 31.32
CA TYR A 650 1.16 -19.28 31.20
C TYR A 650 1.69 -18.83 32.56
N GLY A 651 0.84 -18.80 33.59
CA GLY A 651 1.24 -18.48 34.95
C GLY A 651 2.22 -19.48 35.54
N SER A 652 2.06 -20.78 35.28
CA SER A 652 3.00 -21.81 35.75
C SER A 652 4.37 -21.65 35.08
N LEU A 653 4.43 -21.44 33.77
CA LEU A 653 5.66 -21.21 33.02
C LEU A 653 6.39 -19.94 33.48
N LEU A 654 5.68 -18.81 33.56
CA LEU A 654 6.26 -17.51 33.93
C LEU A 654 6.71 -17.49 35.40
N ARG A 655 5.96 -18.12 36.31
CA ARG A 655 6.36 -18.22 37.71
C ARG A 655 7.62 -19.08 37.83
N ALA A 656 7.65 -20.23 37.19
CA ALA A 656 8.77 -21.16 37.27
C ALA A 656 10.08 -20.58 36.73
N ILE A 657 10.05 -19.85 35.61
CA ILE A 657 11.25 -19.16 35.10
C ILE A 657 11.67 -18.01 36.01
N ALA A 658 10.72 -17.25 36.56
CA ALA A 658 11.02 -16.13 37.48
C ALA A 658 11.62 -16.61 38.81
N THR A 659 11.13 -17.72 39.36
CA THR A 659 11.64 -18.31 40.61
C THR A 659 12.78 -19.31 40.39
N SER A 660 13.15 -19.58 39.14
CA SER A 660 14.14 -20.61 38.77
C SER A 660 13.81 -21.97 39.41
N THR A 661 12.56 -22.40 39.31
CA THR A 661 12.06 -23.69 39.83
C THR A 661 11.56 -24.58 38.71
N ARG A 662 11.58 -25.90 38.90
CA ARG A 662 10.97 -26.87 37.97
C ARG A 662 9.44 -26.83 38.07
N ILE A 663 8.76 -27.26 37.00
CA ILE A 663 7.31 -27.50 36.99
C ILE A 663 7.10 -29.00 37.07
N GLU A 664 6.71 -29.49 38.25
CA GLU A 664 6.56 -30.93 38.54
C GLU A 664 5.48 -31.55 37.65
N GLU A 665 4.34 -30.85 37.53
CA GLU A 665 3.16 -31.28 36.79
C GLU A 665 3.48 -31.53 35.31
N LEU A 666 4.38 -30.73 34.75
CA LEU A 666 4.82 -30.85 33.35
C LEU A 666 6.13 -31.65 33.19
N SER A 667 6.80 -31.97 34.29
CA SER A 667 8.15 -32.55 34.31
C SER A 667 9.17 -31.73 33.50
N ILE A 668 9.10 -30.40 33.58
CA ILE A 668 10.00 -29.48 32.88
C ILE A 668 10.96 -28.85 33.90
N ASN A 669 12.26 -28.94 33.66
CA ASN A 669 13.28 -28.31 34.50
C ASN A 669 13.60 -26.87 34.07
N VAL A 670 14.44 -26.19 34.85
CA VAL A 670 14.74 -24.77 34.65
C VAL A 670 15.55 -24.55 33.38
N GLU A 671 16.47 -25.45 33.04
CA GLU A 671 17.30 -25.38 31.83
C GLU A 671 16.45 -25.53 30.55
N GLU A 672 15.45 -26.41 30.57
CA GLU A 672 14.47 -26.56 29.50
C GLU A 672 13.58 -25.33 29.38
N LEU A 673 13.13 -24.76 30.51
CA LEU A 673 12.38 -23.49 30.51
C LEU A 673 13.22 -22.36 29.91
N ARG A 674 14.48 -22.21 30.31
CA ARG A 674 15.41 -21.23 29.70
C ARG A 674 15.51 -21.44 28.20
N THR A 675 15.71 -22.68 27.75
CA THR A 675 15.76 -23.00 26.31
C THR A 675 14.48 -22.58 25.57
N ILE A 676 13.31 -22.64 26.21
CA ILE A 676 12.05 -22.21 25.61
C ILE A 676 11.99 -20.69 25.44
N PHE A 677 12.42 -19.94 26.46
CA PHE A 677 12.36 -18.48 26.50
C PHE A 677 13.56 -17.77 25.85
N ASP A 678 14.70 -18.44 25.72
CA ASP A 678 15.93 -17.88 25.19
C ASP A 678 15.76 -17.40 23.74
N ALA A 679 16.32 -16.22 23.47
CA ALA A 679 16.32 -15.58 22.16
C ALA A 679 17.01 -16.47 21.13
N SER A 680 16.25 -17.11 20.24
CA SER A 680 16.78 -17.98 19.19
C SER A 680 17.09 -17.22 17.90
N ILE A 681 16.30 -16.18 17.58
CA ILE A 681 16.47 -15.36 16.38
C ILE A 681 15.89 -13.96 16.59
N PRO A 682 16.55 -12.88 16.13
CA PRO A 682 15.98 -11.54 16.19
C PRO A 682 14.77 -11.38 15.25
N LEU A 683 13.79 -10.57 15.66
CA LEU A 683 12.67 -10.17 14.82
C LEU A 683 13.09 -9.00 13.90
N LYS A 684 12.50 -8.93 12.69
CA LYS A 684 13.01 -8.10 11.58
C LYS A 684 12.75 -6.60 11.71
N ALA A 685 11.83 -6.14 12.57
CA ALA A 685 11.44 -4.73 12.60
C ALA A 685 12.08 -3.90 13.72
N SER A 686 13.04 -4.45 14.46
CA SER A 686 13.80 -3.66 15.43
C SER A 686 14.75 -2.65 14.76
N LYS A 687 14.28 -1.40 14.62
CA LYS A 687 15.15 -0.20 14.59
C LYS A 687 15.62 0.20 16.00
N ALA A 688 15.20 -0.54 17.03
CA ALA A 688 15.46 -0.25 18.44
C ALA A 688 16.74 -0.96 18.91
N LEU A 689 17.47 -0.33 19.84
CA LEU A 689 18.62 -0.96 20.51
C LEU A 689 18.20 -2.02 21.55
N ARG A 690 16.90 -2.10 21.87
CA ARG A 690 16.34 -3.00 22.89
C ARG A 690 15.94 -4.33 22.28
N GLU A 691 16.01 -5.39 23.09
CA GLU A 691 15.76 -6.75 22.63
C GLU A 691 14.38 -6.90 21.98
N GLN A 692 14.37 -7.59 20.84
CA GLN A 692 13.15 -8.11 20.23
C GLN A 692 13.48 -9.41 19.48
N SER A 693 13.05 -10.54 20.03
CA SER A 693 13.51 -11.85 19.61
C SER A 693 12.39 -12.89 19.62
N TYR A 694 12.63 -14.02 18.96
CA TYR A 694 11.75 -15.17 18.98
C TYR A 694 12.50 -16.40 19.51
N GLY A 695 11.92 -17.08 20.49
CA GLY A 695 12.36 -18.35 21.06
C GLY A 695 11.51 -19.53 20.57
N LEU A 696 11.33 -20.55 21.41
CA LEU A 696 10.52 -21.72 21.05
C LEU A 696 9.02 -21.47 21.30
N GLY A 697 8.40 -20.75 20.38
CA GLY A 697 6.97 -20.43 20.46
C GLY A 697 6.65 -19.15 21.25
N TRP A 698 7.69 -18.41 21.66
CA TRP A 698 7.59 -17.17 22.45
C TRP A 698 8.26 -16.00 21.73
N GLY A 699 7.60 -14.85 21.71
CA GLY A 699 8.22 -13.58 21.36
C GLY A 699 8.69 -12.87 22.63
N SER A 700 9.95 -12.44 22.67
CA SER A 700 10.49 -11.60 23.75
C SER A 700 10.65 -10.17 23.26
N THR A 701 10.31 -9.20 24.10
CA THR A 701 10.50 -7.78 23.80
C THR A 701 10.85 -7.00 25.07
N GLN A 702 11.95 -6.26 25.01
CA GLN A 702 12.41 -5.42 26.10
C GLN A 702 11.84 -4.01 25.96
N LEU A 703 10.99 -3.60 26.91
CA LEU A 703 10.32 -2.29 26.87
C LEU A 703 11.26 -1.12 27.27
N PRO A 704 11.01 0.13 26.80
CA PRO A 704 10.06 0.51 25.76
C PRO A 704 10.37 -0.05 24.39
N ASN A 705 9.41 -0.73 23.77
CA ASN A 705 9.57 -1.22 22.40
C ASN A 705 8.21 -1.45 21.72
N GLN A 706 8.24 -1.61 20.39
CA GLN A 706 7.09 -1.99 19.61
C GLN A 706 6.69 -3.44 19.92
N VAL A 707 5.41 -3.61 20.28
CA VAL A 707 4.81 -4.92 20.53
C VAL A 707 3.86 -5.24 19.38
N SER A 708 3.82 -6.50 18.92
CA SER A 708 2.90 -7.06 17.89
C SER A 708 3.50 -7.45 16.51
N GLU A 709 4.83 -7.52 16.35
CA GLU A 709 5.46 -7.89 15.06
C GLU A 709 5.12 -9.29 14.53
N ILE A 710 4.72 -10.22 15.41
CA ILE A 710 4.39 -11.60 15.05
C ILE A 710 2.91 -11.74 14.64
N THR A 711 2.10 -10.69 14.79
CA THR A 711 0.66 -10.76 14.51
C THR A 711 0.34 -10.42 13.06
N SER A 712 -0.87 -10.80 12.62
CA SER A 712 -1.42 -10.40 11.32
C SER A 712 -1.64 -8.88 11.18
N ASN A 713 -1.48 -8.12 12.26
CA ASN A 713 -1.51 -6.66 12.20
C ASN A 713 -0.24 -6.07 11.59
N SER A 714 0.82 -6.88 11.37
CA SER A 714 2.14 -6.54 10.80
C SER A 714 2.14 -5.72 9.50
N GLY A 715 0.98 -5.49 8.87
CA GLY A 715 0.80 -4.60 7.71
C GLY A 715 -0.48 -3.77 7.72
N ILE A 716 -1.16 -3.66 8.87
CA ILE A 716 -2.41 -2.89 9.05
C ILE A 716 -2.15 -1.55 9.75
N LEU A 717 -1.11 -1.46 10.57
CA LEU A 717 -0.73 -0.26 11.31
C LEU A 717 0.53 0.37 10.71
N ASP A 718 0.49 1.69 10.45
CA ASP A 718 1.64 2.46 9.94
C ASP A 718 2.78 2.55 10.97
N THR A 719 2.44 2.54 12.26
CA THR A 719 3.39 2.50 13.38
C THR A 719 2.83 1.64 14.52
N TYR A 720 3.62 0.70 15.04
CA TYR A 720 3.22 -0.06 16.22
C TYR A 720 3.30 0.81 17.48
N PRO A 721 2.32 0.68 18.39
CA PRO A 721 2.41 1.32 19.69
C PRO A 721 3.67 0.82 20.40
N THR A 722 4.47 1.77 20.88
CA THR A 722 5.57 1.48 21.78
C THR A 722 5.01 1.38 23.19
N ILE A 723 5.06 0.19 23.78
CA ILE A 723 4.60 -0.03 25.15
C ILE A 723 5.75 0.34 26.10
N GLY A 724 5.46 1.04 27.20
CA GLY A 724 6.44 1.35 28.25
C GLY A 724 7.33 2.57 27.99
N GLY A 725 7.01 3.41 27.00
CA GLY A 725 7.70 4.70 26.77
C GLY A 725 7.18 5.78 27.72
N LEU A 726 8.04 6.75 28.08
CA LEU A 726 7.59 7.96 28.74
C LEU A 726 6.71 8.75 27.76
N VAL A 727 5.49 9.06 28.19
CA VAL A 727 4.60 9.97 27.48
C VAL A 727 5.20 11.36 27.64
N ASN A 728 5.82 11.89 26.59
CA ASN A 728 6.21 13.29 26.51
C ASN A 728 5.06 14.11 25.96
#